data_AF-A0A6C0L4B5-F1
#
_entry.id   AF-A0A6C0L4B5-F1
#
_cell.length_a   1.000
_cell.length_b   1.000
_cell.length_c   1.000
_cell.angle_alpha   90.00
_cell.angle_beta   90.00
_cell.angle_gamma   90.00
#
_symmetry.space_group_name_H-M   'P 1'
#
loop_
_entity.id
_entity.type
_entity.pdbx_description
1 polymer ?
#
loop_
_entity_poly.entity_id
_entity_poly.type
_entity_poly.pdbx_seq_one_letter_code
_entity_poly.pdbx_strand_id
1 'polypeptide(L)'
;MNIENEYEIVPSPAPVSSEQARTYEEFIRETNETSKTYEVNGIHYYLRNETDPSPVKKIMNDHGRCNACTSRSGKLFSLIGQDGPAFLSNIRCFHDGSDKGCLFKVREKVLEVNKKPQSLRFYLVKDRCFPKIQEGVVDEEHSKNIFYEHVTIHPDKYTSTENSLRYGQLLDEYIPIIGPRLEKLCETEAVNSVRLISEAVTNGGIDSYQMTRSEHWKSVLEWVIGIQEHVRGETYDRMSKAKRIHLAVFAITTGRSEVDRETVVHLDYKQASNIVDFLTLPSIESVLREMDTRSDPINYRVSQLSRRLEAEKISSDHTISLTWPGEFKDDLDIHVHVPHDLCHPSNGRCSDYEEIYYGNKKIKAHDSSFWQLDFDANVNRGEAEPAENVSVGPGTFKIFVNNFTRRTFQKDIPFSIHIRQKGKEEIVIDRVWPSDRQTGNKMLIGEHTFSIVPSITPEMSVKAANRAKVLDPKWTQFIGNPSSKIPILEELSIPAYVWRKKTGSEDVNASFMDMAVKKKKKTLSSNKKKYLSQHEAEKPDTLTKLLANLGEGVHSVKVDPRNFAPGYVTKITTKEQVTKNPFNLCHYEDKFSVPTKPQKNGNARFNESWFKNGMMYRDVNVNSFIQFGKNWFMVIERTCLPRGDTDFPLCGGFRATNLSSNFHDLRDRWTFCNTKILPTVQDEGTPIIGSFLVSDSVTLSVDGIQTTVKVQ
;
A
#
# COMPACT_ATOMS: atom_id res chain seq x y z
N MET A 1 23.53 37.31 -2.91
CA MET A 1 23.68 37.42 -4.38
C MET A 1 22.32 37.77 -4.93
N ASN A 2 22.15 39.02 -5.33
CA ASN A 2 20.98 39.51 -6.05
C ASN A 2 21.07 38.96 -7.48
N ILE A 3 20.02 38.30 -7.95
CA ILE A 3 19.84 38.04 -9.38
C ILE A 3 18.59 38.82 -9.77
N GLU A 4 18.85 39.91 -10.48
CA GLU A 4 17.88 40.83 -11.04
C GLU A 4 17.11 40.16 -12.19
N ASN A 5 15.89 40.67 -12.40
CA ASN A 5 15.00 40.32 -13.51
C ASN A 5 15.68 40.57 -14.87
N GLU A 6 15.92 39.52 -15.65
CA GLU A 6 16.06 39.65 -17.10
C GLU A 6 14.66 39.66 -17.72
N TYR A 7 14.12 40.87 -17.92
CA TYR A 7 13.12 41.10 -18.97
C TYR A 7 13.88 41.14 -20.29
N GLU A 8 13.59 40.21 -21.20
CA GLU A 8 13.95 40.36 -22.61
C GLU A 8 13.39 41.68 -23.13
N ILE A 9 14.30 42.59 -23.51
CA ILE A 9 13.97 43.80 -24.24
C ILE A 9 13.55 43.36 -25.64
N VAL A 10 12.24 43.28 -25.87
CA VAL A 10 11.65 43.15 -27.20
C VAL A 10 12.14 44.36 -28.04
N PRO A 11 12.69 44.15 -29.25
CA PRO A 11 13.11 45.26 -30.10
C PRO A 11 11.91 46.14 -30.42
N SER A 12 12.12 47.46 -30.31
CA SER A 12 11.15 48.50 -30.68
C SER A 12 10.53 48.17 -32.05
N PRO A 13 9.20 48.19 -32.20
CA PRO A 13 8.59 47.92 -33.49
C PRO A 13 9.09 48.95 -34.50
N ALA A 14 9.51 48.46 -35.67
CA ALA A 14 9.77 49.28 -36.84
C ALA A 14 8.58 50.23 -37.09
N PRO A 15 8.81 51.43 -37.66
CA PRO A 15 7.75 52.42 -37.87
C PRO A 15 6.59 51.78 -38.63
N VAL A 16 5.40 51.88 -38.04
CA VAL A 16 4.13 51.38 -38.57
C VAL A 16 3.96 51.92 -39.99
N SER A 17 4.06 51.04 -40.98
CA SER A 17 3.53 51.31 -42.32
C SER A 17 2.06 51.66 -42.14
N SER A 18 1.63 52.80 -42.67
CA SER A 18 0.25 53.28 -42.60
C SER A 18 -0.76 52.20 -43.04
N GLU A 19 -1.32 51.45 -42.10
CA GLU A 19 -2.38 50.50 -42.39
C GLU A 19 -3.63 51.29 -42.81
N GLN A 20 -4.06 51.11 -44.06
CA GLN A 20 -5.29 51.70 -44.56
C GLN A 20 -6.48 51.20 -43.73
N ALA A 21 -7.35 52.12 -43.32
CA ALA A 21 -8.59 51.78 -42.63
C ALA A 21 -9.49 50.93 -43.53
N ARG A 22 -10.00 49.82 -43.01
CA ARG A 22 -10.90 48.92 -43.74
C ARG A 22 -12.36 49.36 -43.57
N THR A 23 -13.16 49.17 -44.62
CA THR A 23 -14.62 49.27 -44.54
C THR A 23 -15.21 48.17 -43.64
N TYR A 24 -16.48 48.29 -43.25
CA TYR A 24 -17.14 47.30 -42.38
C TYR A 24 -17.20 45.92 -43.04
N GLU A 25 -17.48 45.88 -44.35
CA GLU A 25 -17.55 44.65 -45.15
C GLU A 25 -16.17 44.01 -45.34
N GLU A 26 -15.13 44.81 -45.60
CA GLU A 26 -13.75 44.32 -45.71
C GLU A 26 -13.27 43.71 -44.39
N PHE A 27 -13.53 44.39 -43.28
CA PHE A 27 -13.17 43.93 -41.94
C PHE A 27 -13.91 42.64 -41.53
N ILE A 28 -15.23 42.57 -41.73
CA ILE A 28 -16.02 41.41 -41.31
C ILE A 28 -15.71 40.16 -42.15
N ARG A 29 -15.38 40.34 -43.43
CA ARG A 29 -15.05 39.24 -44.34
C ARG A 29 -13.58 38.83 -44.29
N GLU A 30 -12.77 39.52 -43.50
CA GLU A 30 -11.37 39.17 -43.32
C GLU A 30 -11.22 37.88 -42.52
N THR A 31 -10.86 36.81 -43.23
CA THR A 31 -10.68 35.47 -42.67
C THR A 31 -9.22 35.13 -42.42
N ASN A 32 -8.28 35.99 -42.85
CA ASN A 32 -6.84 35.79 -42.67
C ASN A 32 -6.37 36.12 -41.24
N GLU A 33 -7.11 36.96 -40.51
CA GLU A 33 -6.83 37.32 -39.11
C GLU A 33 -7.77 36.57 -38.16
N THR A 34 -7.40 35.34 -37.86
CA THR A 34 -8.12 34.49 -36.91
C THR A 34 -7.58 34.64 -35.49
N SER A 35 -8.46 34.54 -34.50
CA SER A 35 -8.07 34.48 -33.09
C SER A 35 -7.46 33.11 -32.76
N LYS A 36 -6.26 33.12 -32.16
CA LYS A 36 -5.57 31.89 -31.79
C LYS A 36 -6.18 31.20 -30.58
N THR A 37 -6.58 29.95 -30.77
CA THR A 37 -7.08 29.06 -29.72
C THR A 37 -5.94 28.46 -28.91
N TYR A 38 -6.19 28.14 -27.64
CA TYR A 38 -5.29 27.24 -26.91
C TYR A 38 -5.45 25.82 -27.44
N GLU A 39 -4.37 25.05 -27.49
CA GLU A 39 -4.37 23.67 -27.98
C GLU A 39 -3.72 22.73 -26.96
N VAL A 40 -4.41 21.65 -26.60
CA VAL A 40 -3.86 20.54 -25.81
C VAL A 40 -4.43 19.24 -26.34
N ASN A 41 -3.58 18.29 -26.77
CA ASN A 41 -3.99 16.97 -27.28
C ASN A 41 -5.09 17.03 -28.36
N GLY A 42 -5.01 18.00 -29.27
CA GLY A 42 -6.02 18.20 -30.33
C GLY A 42 -7.36 18.77 -29.84
N ILE A 43 -7.43 19.28 -28.60
CA ILE A 43 -8.55 20.07 -28.08
C ILE A 43 -8.22 21.55 -28.23
N HIS A 44 -9.05 22.26 -29.00
CA HIS A 44 -9.00 23.70 -29.20
C HIS A 44 -10.00 24.40 -28.28
N TYR A 45 -9.55 25.41 -27.53
CA TYR A 45 -10.40 26.09 -26.55
C TYR A 45 -10.01 27.54 -26.30
N TYR A 46 -10.94 28.28 -25.69
CA TYR A 46 -10.73 29.59 -25.12
C TYR A 46 -10.89 29.56 -23.60
N LEU A 47 -10.35 30.56 -22.93
CA LEU A 47 -10.67 30.84 -21.53
C LEU A 47 -11.77 31.90 -21.48
N ARG A 48 -12.82 31.64 -20.71
CA ARG A 48 -13.95 32.55 -20.52
C ARG A 48 -13.81 33.30 -19.21
N ASN A 49 -13.70 34.62 -19.28
CA ASN A 49 -13.70 35.51 -18.13
C ASN A 49 -15.13 35.82 -17.67
N GLU A 50 -15.56 35.29 -16.53
CA GLU A 50 -16.91 35.57 -16.01
C GLU A 50 -16.97 36.96 -15.39
N THR A 51 -17.51 37.91 -16.16
CA THR A 51 -17.63 39.31 -15.77
C THR A 51 -18.89 39.93 -16.38
N ASP A 52 -19.28 41.11 -15.90
CA ASP A 52 -20.50 41.78 -16.34
C ASP A 52 -20.39 42.26 -17.81
N PRO A 53 -21.26 41.78 -18.73
CA PRO A 53 -21.25 42.20 -20.12
C PRO A 53 -21.82 43.61 -20.33
N SER A 54 -22.48 44.22 -19.34
CA SER A 54 -23.27 45.46 -19.51
C SER A 54 -22.48 46.63 -20.12
N PRO A 55 -21.22 46.91 -19.72
CA PRO A 55 -20.43 47.99 -20.32
C PRO A 55 -20.16 47.78 -21.82
N VAL A 56 -19.82 46.55 -22.22
CA VAL A 56 -19.52 46.20 -23.61
C VAL A 56 -20.80 46.21 -24.45
N LYS A 57 -21.90 45.67 -23.90
CA LYS A 57 -23.22 45.70 -24.55
C LYS A 57 -23.70 47.11 -24.81
N LYS A 58 -23.51 48.03 -23.85
CA LYS A 58 -23.91 49.43 -23.99
C LYS A 58 -23.19 50.10 -25.16
N ILE A 59 -21.85 50.00 -25.21
CA ILE A 59 -21.04 50.59 -26.28
C ILE A 59 -21.40 49.98 -27.65
N MET A 60 -21.63 48.66 -27.70
CA MET A 60 -22.05 47.99 -28.94
C MET A 60 -23.45 48.43 -29.40
N ASN A 61 -24.39 48.57 -28.47
CA ASN A 61 -25.75 49.01 -28.78
C ASN A 61 -25.78 50.46 -29.30
N ASP A 62 -24.94 51.32 -28.73
CA ASP A 62 -24.83 52.73 -29.14
C ASP A 62 -24.21 52.89 -30.55
N HIS A 63 -23.50 51.88 -31.06
CA HIS A 63 -22.88 51.91 -32.39
C HIS A 63 -23.89 51.80 -33.55
N GLY A 64 -24.82 50.84 -33.46
CA GLY A 64 -25.74 50.53 -34.57
C GLY A 64 -27.12 50.05 -34.16
N ARG A 65 -27.42 50.00 -32.85
CA ARG A 65 -28.69 49.48 -32.28
C ARG A 65 -29.09 48.09 -32.79
N CYS A 66 -28.12 47.31 -33.25
CA CYS A 66 -28.34 45.96 -33.75
C CYS A 66 -28.40 44.97 -32.58
N ASN A 67 -29.58 44.38 -32.37
CA ASN A 67 -29.80 43.41 -31.30
C ASN A 67 -28.89 42.18 -31.40
N ALA A 68 -28.58 41.72 -32.62
CA ALA A 68 -27.70 40.59 -32.84
C ALA A 68 -26.26 40.92 -32.43
N CYS A 69 -25.70 42.04 -32.89
CA CYS A 69 -24.36 42.50 -32.48
C CYS A 69 -24.25 42.74 -30.97
N THR A 70 -25.28 43.34 -30.34
CA THR A 70 -25.33 43.54 -28.89
C THR A 70 -25.41 42.21 -28.11
N SER A 71 -26.17 41.23 -28.62
CA SER A 71 -26.25 39.90 -28.03
C SER A 71 -24.92 39.15 -28.14
N ARG A 72 -24.30 39.18 -29.34
CA ARG A 72 -23.00 38.55 -29.61
C ARG A 72 -21.89 39.18 -28.79
N SER A 73 -21.81 40.52 -28.71
CA SER A 73 -20.82 41.19 -27.87
C SER A 73 -20.95 40.75 -26.42
N GLY A 74 -22.18 40.63 -25.90
CA GLY A 74 -22.42 40.13 -24.55
C GLY A 74 -22.04 38.66 -24.29
N LYS A 75 -22.00 37.81 -25.33
CA LYS A 75 -21.63 36.40 -25.20
C LYS A 75 -20.13 36.18 -25.43
N LEU A 76 -19.57 36.85 -26.43
CA LEU A 76 -18.25 36.55 -27.00
C LEU A 76 -17.12 37.40 -26.40
N PHE A 77 -17.41 38.59 -25.85
CA PHE A 77 -16.37 39.48 -25.30
C PHE A 77 -15.49 38.87 -24.20
N SER A 78 -16.03 37.87 -23.49
CA SER A 78 -15.37 37.23 -22.36
C SER A 78 -14.35 36.17 -22.78
N LEU A 79 -14.28 35.82 -24.07
CA LEU A 79 -13.41 34.76 -24.57
C LEU A 79 -12.00 35.29 -24.82
N ILE A 80 -11.01 34.60 -24.25
CA ILE A 80 -9.59 34.92 -24.28
C ILE A 80 -8.86 33.74 -24.93
N GLY A 81 -8.13 34.03 -26.01
CA GLY A 81 -7.21 33.12 -26.69
C GLY A 81 -5.75 33.38 -26.33
N GLN A 82 -4.82 32.76 -27.06
CA GLN A 82 -3.38 32.84 -26.77
C GLN A 82 -2.86 34.28 -26.85
N ASP A 83 -3.32 35.03 -27.85
CA ASP A 83 -2.87 36.40 -28.13
C ASP A 83 -3.74 37.46 -27.41
N GLY A 84 -4.65 37.05 -26.51
CA GLY A 84 -5.55 37.95 -25.78
C GLY A 84 -7.03 37.77 -26.15
N PRO A 85 -7.89 38.78 -25.95
CA PRO A 85 -9.32 38.67 -26.21
C PRO A 85 -9.62 38.29 -27.66
N ALA A 86 -10.47 37.28 -27.84
CA ALA A 86 -10.78 36.74 -29.17
C ALA A 86 -11.75 37.64 -29.96
N PHE A 87 -12.67 38.30 -29.26
CA PHE A 87 -13.70 39.15 -29.87
C PHE A 87 -13.12 40.47 -30.37
N LEU A 88 -13.35 40.78 -31.65
CA LEU A 88 -12.81 41.95 -32.36
C LEU A 88 -11.27 42.02 -32.33
N SER A 89 -10.60 40.87 -32.27
CA SER A 89 -9.13 40.78 -32.28
C SER A 89 -8.51 41.33 -33.57
N ASN A 90 -9.25 41.24 -34.68
CA ASN A 90 -8.86 41.70 -36.01
C ASN A 90 -9.04 43.22 -36.24
N ILE A 91 -9.55 44.01 -35.29
CA ILE A 91 -9.54 45.49 -35.40
C ILE A 91 -8.13 46.02 -35.11
N ARG A 92 -7.51 46.69 -36.09
CA ARG A 92 -6.11 47.17 -36.03
C ARG A 92 -6.02 48.66 -35.74
N CYS A 93 -6.85 49.47 -36.37
CA CYS A 93 -6.81 50.93 -36.23
C CYS A 93 -8.15 51.53 -35.79
N PHE A 94 -8.12 52.80 -35.39
CA PHE A 94 -9.31 53.49 -34.88
C PHE A 94 -10.45 53.54 -35.91
N HIS A 95 -10.15 53.60 -37.20
CA HIS A 95 -11.16 53.77 -38.25
C HIS A 95 -11.65 52.46 -38.88
N ASP A 96 -11.19 51.29 -38.42
CA ASP A 96 -11.63 50.00 -38.98
C ASP A 96 -13.14 49.78 -38.76
N GLY A 97 -13.85 49.52 -39.86
CA GLY A 97 -15.28 49.25 -39.90
C GLY A 97 -16.17 50.43 -39.53
N SER A 98 -15.60 51.57 -39.13
CA SER A 98 -16.36 52.78 -38.82
C SER A 98 -15.45 54.01 -38.68
N ASP A 99 -15.76 55.08 -39.41
CA ASP A 99 -15.06 56.37 -39.31
C ASP A 99 -15.10 56.97 -37.89
N LYS A 100 -16.12 56.61 -37.09
CA LYS A 100 -16.31 57.09 -35.70
C LYS A 100 -15.54 56.27 -34.66
N GLY A 101 -14.85 55.21 -35.09
CA GLY A 101 -14.08 54.29 -34.27
C GLY A 101 -14.85 53.57 -33.18
N CYS A 102 -16.12 53.29 -33.43
CA CYS A 102 -17.00 52.64 -32.47
C CYS A 102 -16.54 51.19 -32.16
N LEU A 103 -16.18 50.40 -33.17
CA LEU A 103 -15.69 49.03 -32.98
C LEU A 103 -14.34 49.01 -32.26
N PHE A 104 -13.47 49.99 -32.53
CA PHE A 104 -12.23 50.18 -31.80
C PHE A 104 -12.47 50.44 -30.31
N LYS A 105 -13.42 51.32 -29.96
CA LYS A 105 -13.82 51.56 -28.56
C LYS A 105 -14.39 50.32 -27.89
N VAL A 106 -15.15 49.49 -28.61
CA VAL A 106 -15.60 48.19 -28.09
C VAL A 106 -14.40 47.31 -27.81
N ARG A 107 -13.46 47.14 -28.75
CA ARG A 107 -12.24 46.36 -28.56
C ARG A 107 -11.42 46.85 -27.37
N GLU A 108 -11.22 48.16 -27.22
CA GLU A 108 -10.51 48.72 -26.06
C GLU A 108 -11.20 48.37 -24.75
N LYS A 109 -12.55 48.45 -24.70
CA LYS A 109 -13.28 48.05 -23.51
C LYS A 109 -13.16 46.55 -23.23
N VAL A 110 -13.16 45.72 -24.26
CA VAL A 110 -12.95 44.27 -24.15
C VAL A 110 -11.54 43.96 -23.64
N LEU A 111 -10.52 44.68 -24.12
CA LEU A 111 -9.15 44.58 -23.61
C LEU A 111 -9.06 45.01 -22.15
N GLU A 112 -9.71 46.11 -21.77
CA GLU A 112 -9.75 46.61 -20.39
C GLU A 112 -10.36 45.59 -19.43
N VAL A 113 -11.53 45.03 -19.79
CA VAL A 113 -12.27 44.08 -18.96
C VAL A 113 -11.54 42.74 -18.82
N ASN A 114 -10.80 42.32 -19.85
CA ASN A 114 -10.03 41.07 -19.83
C ASN A 114 -8.57 41.23 -19.39
N LYS A 115 -8.11 42.45 -19.10
CA LYS A 115 -6.71 42.72 -18.71
C LYS A 115 -6.30 42.00 -17.41
N LYS A 116 -7.23 41.84 -16.48
CA LYS A 116 -7.04 41.11 -15.21
C LYS A 116 -8.26 40.24 -14.94
N PRO A 117 -8.34 39.03 -15.51
CA PRO A 117 -9.52 38.20 -15.40
C PRO A 117 -9.78 37.79 -13.95
N GLN A 118 -11.03 37.94 -13.50
CA GLN A 118 -11.42 37.68 -12.10
C GLN A 118 -11.77 36.21 -11.87
N SER A 119 -12.51 35.62 -12.82
CA SER A 119 -12.95 34.23 -12.81
C SER A 119 -12.76 33.66 -14.22
N LEU A 120 -11.98 32.60 -14.35
CA LEU A 120 -11.72 31.94 -15.64
C LEU A 120 -12.43 30.59 -15.67
N ARG A 121 -13.08 30.29 -16.79
CA ARG A 121 -13.63 28.97 -17.10
C ARG A 121 -13.15 28.47 -18.45
N PHE A 122 -13.15 27.16 -18.61
CA PHE A 122 -12.90 26.51 -19.89
C PHE A 122 -14.06 26.76 -20.87
N TYR A 123 -13.75 26.97 -22.16
CA TYR A 123 -14.73 27.07 -23.24
C TYR A 123 -14.25 26.29 -24.46
N LEU A 124 -14.88 25.14 -24.74
CA LEU A 124 -14.53 24.28 -25.86
C LEU A 124 -14.92 24.90 -27.20
N VAL A 125 -13.98 24.98 -28.15
CA VAL A 125 -14.21 25.48 -29.51
C VAL A 125 -14.52 24.29 -30.43
N LYS A 126 -15.81 24.08 -30.68
CA LYS A 126 -16.34 23.05 -31.60
C LYS A 126 -16.64 23.67 -32.96
N ASP A 127 -16.70 22.85 -34.01
CA ASP A 127 -17.27 23.31 -35.28
C ASP A 127 -18.66 23.91 -35.06
N ARG A 128 -18.92 25.07 -35.69
CA ARG A 128 -20.17 25.85 -35.58
C ARG A 128 -20.53 26.34 -34.18
N CYS A 129 -19.60 26.43 -33.23
CA CYS A 129 -19.88 26.99 -31.89
C CYS A 129 -20.13 28.51 -31.90
N PHE A 130 -19.67 29.21 -32.95
CA PHE A 130 -19.88 30.64 -33.15
C PHE A 130 -20.97 30.91 -34.20
N PRO A 131 -21.82 31.94 -34.02
CA PRO A 131 -22.81 32.33 -35.02
C PRO A 131 -22.19 32.71 -36.37
N LYS A 132 -22.88 32.40 -37.47
CA LYS A 132 -22.49 32.81 -38.82
C LYS A 132 -22.51 34.33 -38.96
N ILE A 133 -21.67 34.89 -39.83
CA ILE A 133 -21.65 36.34 -40.10
C ILE A 133 -23.02 36.84 -40.58
N GLN A 134 -23.59 36.15 -41.57
CA GLN A 134 -24.87 36.52 -42.20
C GLN A 134 -26.05 35.98 -41.37
N GLU A 135 -26.85 36.89 -40.80
CA GLU A 135 -28.02 36.57 -39.98
C GLU A 135 -29.13 37.63 -40.16
N GLY A 136 -30.37 37.21 -40.39
CA GLY A 136 -31.51 38.12 -40.66
C GLY A 136 -31.65 38.52 -42.15
N VAL A 137 -32.82 39.03 -42.53
CA VAL A 137 -33.16 39.43 -43.92
C VAL A 137 -33.46 40.92 -43.94
N VAL A 138 -32.91 41.64 -44.93
CA VAL A 138 -33.31 43.02 -45.24
C VAL A 138 -34.67 42.95 -45.94
N ASP A 139 -35.72 43.45 -45.31
CA ASP A 139 -37.04 43.57 -45.92
C ASP A 139 -37.05 44.85 -46.77
N GLU A 140 -36.59 44.75 -48.02
CA GLU A 140 -36.86 45.76 -49.03
C GLU A 140 -37.52 45.09 -50.24
N GLU A 141 -38.70 45.61 -50.57
CA GLU A 141 -39.50 45.31 -51.75
C GLU A 141 -38.60 45.02 -52.97
N HIS A 142 -38.72 43.80 -53.50
CA HIS A 142 -38.13 43.31 -54.75
C HIS A 142 -36.68 42.75 -54.69
N SER A 143 -36.62 41.44 -54.44
CA SER A 143 -35.77 40.49 -55.18
C SER A 143 -34.24 40.48 -55.01
N LYS A 144 -33.72 40.70 -53.79
CA LYS A 144 -32.46 40.08 -53.34
C LYS A 144 -32.53 39.73 -51.86
N ASN A 145 -32.31 38.45 -51.50
CA ASN A 145 -32.08 38.01 -50.13
C ASN A 145 -30.75 38.60 -49.62
N ILE A 146 -30.73 39.89 -49.26
CA ILE A 146 -29.57 40.54 -48.67
C ILE A 146 -29.61 40.25 -47.17
N PHE A 147 -28.57 39.59 -46.65
CA PHE A 147 -28.42 39.27 -45.24
C PHE A 147 -27.66 40.37 -44.53
N TYR A 148 -28.04 40.70 -43.29
CA TYR A 148 -27.22 41.56 -42.44
C TYR A 148 -25.95 40.84 -42.00
N GLU A 149 -24.82 41.53 -42.05
CA GLU A 149 -23.51 41.02 -41.61
C GLU A 149 -23.20 41.48 -40.19
N HIS A 150 -22.96 40.52 -39.30
CA HIS A 150 -22.77 40.75 -37.87
C HIS A 150 -21.41 40.26 -37.40
N VAL A 151 -20.82 40.99 -36.46
CA VAL A 151 -19.54 40.63 -35.83
C VAL A 151 -19.59 39.25 -35.16
N THR A 152 -18.51 38.47 -35.27
CA THR A 152 -18.36 37.15 -34.65
C THR A 152 -16.88 36.86 -34.35
N ILE A 153 -16.56 35.67 -33.85
CA ILE A 153 -15.17 35.22 -33.66
C ILE A 153 -14.84 34.21 -34.76
N HIS A 154 -13.70 34.41 -35.41
CA HIS A 154 -13.08 33.44 -36.31
C HIS A 154 -11.89 32.79 -35.59
N PRO A 155 -12.07 31.62 -34.96
CA PRO A 155 -10.95 30.88 -34.39
C PRO A 155 -10.04 30.36 -35.50
N ASP A 156 -8.75 30.23 -35.19
CA ASP A 156 -7.75 29.68 -36.11
C ASP A 156 -7.98 28.19 -36.40
N LYS A 157 -8.46 27.45 -35.39
CA LYS A 157 -8.72 26.02 -35.45
C LYS A 157 -9.92 25.62 -34.60
N TYR A 158 -10.47 24.44 -34.89
CA TYR A 158 -11.58 23.84 -34.17
C TYR A 158 -11.19 22.47 -33.63
N THR A 159 -11.78 22.08 -32.51
CA THR A 159 -11.70 20.70 -32.03
C THR A 159 -12.42 19.80 -33.02
N SER A 160 -11.77 18.71 -33.45
CA SER A 160 -12.37 17.74 -34.38
C SER A 160 -13.66 17.14 -33.80
N THR A 161 -14.57 16.68 -34.67
CA THR A 161 -15.83 16.05 -34.23
C THR A 161 -15.57 14.82 -33.37
N GLU A 162 -14.56 14.02 -33.73
CA GLU A 162 -14.14 12.83 -32.96
C GLU A 162 -13.69 13.21 -31.54
N ASN A 163 -12.78 14.18 -31.41
CA ASN A 163 -12.30 14.63 -30.10
C ASN A 163 -13.41 15.31 -29.28
N SER A 164 -14.31 16.05 -29.94
CA SER A 164 -15.45 16.68 -29.29
C SER A 164 -16.43 15.66 -28.71
N LEU A 165 -16.65 14.54 -29.40
CA LEU A 165 -17.49 13.43 -28.92
C LEU A 165 -16.80 12.67 -27.79
N ARG A 166 -15.49 12.41 -27.91
CA ARG A 166 -14.72 11.65 -26.93
C ARG A 166 -14.50 12.40 -25.61
N TYR A 167 -14.11 13.67 -25.69
CA TYR A 167 -13.66 14.43 -24.52
C TYR A 167 -14.63 15.53 -24.08
N GLY A 168 -15.61 15.92 -24.90
CA GLY A 168 -16.50 17.04 -24.60
C GLY A 168 -17.20 16.89 -23.24
N GLN A 169 -17.85 15.75 -23.02
CA GLN A 169 -18.54 15.49 -21.75
C GLN A 169 -17.55 15.30 -20.58
N LEU A 170 -16.41 14.64 -20.80
CA LEU A 170 -15.34 14.53 -19.79
C LEU A 170 -14.86 15.90 -19.31
N LEU A 171 -14.59 16.82 -20.23
CA LEU A 171 -14.07 18.14 -19.92
C LEU A 171 -15.10 18.97 -19.15
N ASP A 172 -16.37 18.91 -19.55
CA ASP A 172 -17.45 19.61 -18.87
C ASP A 172 -17.69 19.09 -17.44
N GLU A 173 -17.60 17.77 -17.22
CA GLU A 173 -17.82 17.16 -15.90
C GLU A 173 -16.61 17.27 -14.96
N TYR A 174 -15.38 17.07 -15.46
CA TYR A 174 -14.22 16.89 -14.60
C TYR A 174 -13.37 18.15 -14.39
N ILE A 175 -13.32 19.10 -15.33
CA ILE A 175 -12.57 20.36 -15.14
C ILE A 175 -12.99 21.10 -13.86
N PRO A 176 -14.30 21.19 -13.51
CA PRO A 176 -14.71 21.88 -12.29
C PRO A 176 -14.24 21.21 -10.99
N ILE A 177 -13.96 19.91 -11.00
CA ILE A 177 -13.70 19.10 -9.79
C ILE A 177 -12.27 18.58 -9.67
N ILE A 178 -11.47 18.58 -10.74
CA ILE A 178 -10.13 17.99 -10.74
C ILE A 178 -9.09 18.82 -9.96
N GLY A 179 -9.34 20.13 -9.80
CA GLY A 179 -8.37 21.06 -9.20
C GLY A 179 -7.79 20.63 -7.84
N PRO A 180 -8.61 20.29 -6.82
CA PRO A 180 -8.11 19.82 -5.53
C PRO A 180 -7.28 18.53 -5.59
N ARG A 181 -7.45 17.72 -6.64
CA ARG A 181 -6.66 16.49 -6.83
C ARG A 181 -5.29 16.82 -7.42
N LEU A 182 -5.24 17.69 -8.43
CA LEU A 182 -3.98 18.15 -9.02
C LEU A 182 -3.11 18.89 -8.01
N GLU A 183 -3.73 19.69 -7.14
CA GLU A 183 -3.04 20.38 -6.04
C GLU A 183 -2.22 19.40 -5.19
N LYS A 184 -2.85 18.33 -4.70
CA LYS A 184 -2.19 17.32 -3.87
C LYS A 184 -1.15 16.51 -4.62
N LEU A 185 -1.42 16.16 -5.89
CA LEU A 185 -0.51 15.33 -6.69
C LEU A 185 0.74 16.10 -7.16
N CYS A 186 0.66 17.43 -7.29
CA CYS A 186 1.75 18.27 -7.78
C CYS A 186 2.57 18.95 -6.67
N GLU A 187 2.36 18.61 -5.39
CA GLU A 187 3.27 19.02 -4.32
C GLU A 187 4.64 18.33 -4.48
N THR A 188 5.75 19.01 -4.16
CA THR A 188 7.11 18.48 -4.34
C THR A 188 7.32 17.15 -3.62
N GLU A 189 6.80 17.04 -2.41
CA GLU A 189 6.84 15.85 -1.56
C GLU A 189 5.95 14.73 -2.11
N ALA A 190 4.83 15.08 -2.75
CA ALA A 190 3.98 14.13 -3.45
C ALA A 190 4.69 13.56 -4.68
N VAL A 191 5.37 14.39 -5.49
CA VAL A 191 6.17 13.95 -6.64
C VAL A 191 7.23 12.93 -6.22
N ASN A 192 7.98 13.24 -5.16
CA ASN A 192 8.98 12.31 -4.63
C ASN A 192 8.34 11.01 -4.11
N SER A 193 7.20 11.10 -3.43
CA SER A 193 6.47 9.93 -2.91
C SER A 193 5.94 9.04 -4.04
N VAL A 194 5.35 9.62 -5.09
CA VAL A 194 4.87 8.88 -6.28
C VAL A 194 6.02 8.20 -6.99
N ARG A 195 7.18 8.86 -7.12
CA ARG A 195 8.38 8.24 -7.71
C ARG A 195 8.81 6.98 -6.94
N LEU A 196 8.89 7.07 -5.61
CA LEU A 196 9.23 5.92 -4.75
C LEU A 196 8.23 4.77 -4.90
N ILE A 197 6.93 5.08 -4.94
CA ILE A 197 5.87 4.07 -5.15
C ILE A 197 6.02 3.44 -6.54
N SER A 198 6.23 4.24 -7.58
CA SER A 198 6.36 3.78 -8.96
C SER A 198 7.59 2.88 -9.15
N GLU A 199 8.74 3.23 -8.55
CA GLU A 199 9.94 2.40 -8.57
C GLU A 199 9.67 1.04 -7.91
N ALA A 200 9.06 1.04 -6.73
CA ALA A 200 8.72 -0.19 -6.01
C ALA A 200 7.73 -1.08 -6.80
N VAL A 201 6.69 -0.50 -7.38
CA VAL A 201 5.70 -1.22 -8.21
C VAL A 201 6.34 -1.78 -9.49
N THR A 202 7.22 -1.01 -10.14
CA THR A 202 7.92 -1.42 -11.36
C THR A 202 8.87 -2.57 -11.12
N ASN A 203 9.55 -2.57 -9.95
CA ASN A 203 10.43 -3.65 -9.52
C ASN A 203 9.67 -4.90 -9.03
N GLY A 204 8.33 -4.88 -9.02
CA GLY A 204 7.51 -5.98 -8.50
C GLY A 204 7.43 -6.03 -6.98
N GLY A 205 8.00 -5.06 -6.27
CA GLY A 205 7.99 -4.96 -4.81
C GLY A 205 9.30 -4.39 -4.24
N ILE A 206 9.53 -4.71 -2.97
CA ILE A 206 10.77 -4.46 -2.23
C ILE A 206 11.23 -5.77 -1.58
N ASP A 207 12.46 -5.81 -1.05
CA ASP A 207 13.01 -7.03 -0.44
C ASP A 207 12.11 -7.62 0.66
N SER A 208 11.40 -6.78 1.42
CA SER A 208 10.49 -7.21 2.49
C SER A 208 9.07 -7.55 2.01
N TYR A 209 8.68 -7.20 0.78
CA TYR A 209 7.32 -7.39 0.28
C TYR A 209 7.25 -7.40 -1.25
N GLN A 210 6.82 -8.53 -1.82
CA GLN A 210 6.60 -8.69 -3.26
C GLN A 210 5.12 -8.52 -3.59
N MET A 211 4.83 -7.69 -4.59
CA MET A 211 3.46 -7.39 -5.01
C MET A 211 2.88 -8.53 -5.86
N THR A 212 1.60 -8.78 -5.64
CA THR A 212 0.84 -9.80 -6.38
C THR A 212 0.28 -9.22 -7.69
N ARG A 213 -0.13 -7.94 -7.70
CA ARG A 213 -0.81 -7.31 -8.83
C ARG A 213 -0.24 -5.94 -9.21
N SER A 214 1.07 -5.86 -9.38
CA SER A 214 1.77 -4.61 -9.76
C SER A 214 1.18 -3.94 -11.01
N GLU A 215 0.81 -4.73 -12.03
CA GLU A 215 0.22 -4.24 -13.29
C GLU A 215 -1.08 -3.42 -13.10
N HIS A 216 -1.87 -3.70 -12.06
CA HIS A 216 -3.13 -3.00 -11.80
C HIS A 216 -2.95 -1.49 -11.55
N TRP A 217 -1.76 -1.11 -11.07
CA TRP A 217 -1.46 0.25 -10.63
C TRP A 217 -0.61 1.04 -11.62
N LYS A 218 0.04 0.38 -12.58
CA LYS A 218 0.98 1.03 -13.52
C LYS A 218 0.32 2.16 -14.31
N SER A 219 -0.83 1.92 -14.92
CA SER A 219 -1.47 2.92 -15.77
C SER A 219 -1.86 4.20 -15.02
N VAL A 220 -2.34 4.11 -13.77
CA VAL A 220 -2.66 5.31 -12.99
C VAL A 220 -1.40 6.02 -12.51
N LEU A 221 -0.33 5.28 -12.18
CA LEU A 221 0.96 5.86 -11.80
C LEU A 221 1.61 6.59 -12.98
N GLU A 222 1.61 5.98 -14.17
CA GLU A 222 2.08 6.60 -15.43
C GLU A 222 1.31 7.89 -15.74
N TRP A 223 -0.02 7.85 -15.58
CA TRP A 223 -0.86 9.04 -15.76
C TRP A 223 -0.51 10.16 -14.76
N VAL A 224 -0.35 9.84 -13.47
CA VAL A 224 0.05 10.83 -12.45
C VAL A 224 1.44 11.38 -12.73
N ILE A 225 2.41 10.53 -13.09
CA ILE A 225 3.78 10.93 -13.43
C ILE A 225 3.77 11.87 -14.64
N GLY A 226 3.02 11.53 -15.70
CA GLY A 226 2.90 12.38 -16.89
C GLY A 226 2.36 13.77 -16.58
N ILE A 227 1.40 13.89 -15.63
CA ILE A 227 0.92 15.18 -15.13
C ILE A 227 2.02 15.93 -14.37
N GLN A 228 2.74 15.25 -13.47
CA GLN A 228 3.81 15.85 -12.67
C GLN A 228 4.98 16.35 -13.56
N GLU A 229 5.33 15.61 -14.60
CA GLU A 229 6.34 16.00 -15.59
C GLU A 229 5.90 17.20 -16.44
N HIS A 230 4.62 17.24 -16.83
CA HIS A 230 4.05 18.36 -17.59
C HIS A 230 4.18 19.70 -16.85
N VAL A 231 4.11 19.65 -15.52
CA VAL A 231 4.21 20.82 -14.63
C VAL A 231 5.65 21.32 -14.45
N ARG A 232 6.67 20.52 -14.81
CA ARG A 232 8.11 20.88 -14.77
C ARG A 232 8.58 21.47 -13.43
N GLY A 233 8.00 21.01 -12.31
CA GLY A 233 8.40 21.44 -10.96
C GLY A 233 7.81 22.77 -10.47
N GLU A 234 6.88 23.38 -11.20
CA GLU A 234 6.09 24.52 -10.69
C GLU A 234 5.06 24.01 -9.66
N THR A 235 4.97 24.63 -8.48
CA THR A 235 3.95 24.19 -7.51
C THR A 235 2.57 24.67 -7.93
N TYR A 236 1.56 23.79 -7.82
CA TYR A 236 0.19 24.07 -8.24
C TYR A 236 -0.38 25.37 -7.64
N ASP A 237 -0.05 25.65 -6.38
CA ASP A 237 -0.46 26.88 -5.68
C ASP A 237 0.10 28.16 -6.30
N ARG A 238 1.30 28.10 -6.89
CA ARG A 238 1.96 29.24 -7.53
C ARG A 238 1.50 29.44 -8.97
N MET A 239 0.83 28.45 -9.58
CA MET A 239 0.30 28.57 -10.93
C MET A 239 -0.83 29.60 -11.02
N SER A 240 -0.85 30.34 -12.13
CA SER A 240 -1.99 31.18 -12.49
C SER A 240 -3.26 30.35 -12.72
N LYS A 241 -4.43 30.96 -12.56
CA LYS A 241 -5.72 30.29 -12.84
C LYS A 241 -5.79 29.72 -14.26
N ALA A 242 -5.22 30.43 -15.24
CA ALA A 242 -5.13 29.96 -16.63
C ALA A 242 -4.29 28.68 -16.74
N LYS A 243 -3.07 28.66 -16.16
CA LYS A 243 -2.21 27.48 -16.13
C LYS A 243 -2.90 26.27 -15.46
N ARG A 244 -3.64 26.48 -14.38
CA ARG A 244 -4.41 25.41 -13.72
C ARG A 244 -5.48 24.81 -14.63
N ILE A 245 -6.16 25.63 -15.43
CA ILE A 245 -7.12 25.14 -16.44
C ILE A 245 -6.39 24.39 -17.55
N HIS A 246 -5.27 24.91 -18.06
CA HIS A 246 -4.47 24.21 -19.08
C HIS A 246 -4.00 22.82 -18.58
N LEU A 247 -3.55 22.74 -17.33
CA LEU A 247 -3.17 21.48 -16.70
C LEU A 247 -4.37 20.54 -16.51
N ALA A 248 -5.55 21.06 -16.15
CA ALA A 248 -6.77 20.27 -16.04
C ALA A 248 -7.20 19.69 -17.40
N VAL A 249 -7.12 20.49 -18.47
CA VAL A 249 -7.40 20.01 -19.84
C VAL A 249 -6.39 18.91 -20.22
N PHE A 250 -5.10 19.10 -19.94
CA PHE A 250 -4.08 18.07 -20.16
C PHE A 250 -4.39 16.79 -19.38
N ALA A 251 -4.67 16.89 -18.08
CA ALA A 251 -4.95 15.75 -17.21
C ALA A 251 -6.18 14.95 -17.66
N ILE A 252 -7.26 15.61 -18.09
CA ILE A 252 -8.51 14.96 -18.51
C ILE A 252 -8.44 14.38 -19.92
N THR A 253 -7.64 14.99 -20.79
CA THR A 253 -7.42 14.48 -22.16
C THR A 253 -6.36 13.39 -22.22
N THR A 254 -5.61 13.19 -21.13
CA THR A 254 -4.67 12.09 -20.95
C THR A 254 -5.28 11.04 -20.01
N GLY A 255 -4.86 9.78 -20.17
CA GLY A 255 -5.38 8.68 -19.35
C GLY A 255 -6.62 7.98 -19.94
N ARG A 256 -7.03 6.93 -19.25
CA ARG A 256 -8.08 6.01 -19.65
C ARG A 256 -9.45 6.55 -19.30
N SER A 257 -10.36 6.42 -20.26
CA SER A 257 -11.76 6.76 -20.12
C SER A 257 -12.63 5.64 -20.66
N GLU A 258 -13.76 5.43 -20.01
CA GLU A 258 -14.85 4.59 -20.51
C GLU A 258 -16.04 5.48 -20.83
N VAL A 259 -16.61 5.25 -22.00
CA VAL A 259 -17.80 5.95 -22.50
C VAL A 259 -18.87 4.88 -22.71
N ASP A 260 -19.89 4.89 -21.86
CA ASP A 260 -21.15 4.19 -22.11
C ASP A 260 -22.18 5.18 -22.67
N ARG A 261 -23.29 4.68 -23.23
CA ARG A 261 -24.33 5.47 -23.89
C ARG A 261 -24.90 6.62 -23.05
N GLU A 262 -24.81 6.52 -21.72
CA GLU A 262 -25.32 7.54 -20.78
C GLU A 262 -24.27 8.09 -19.81
N THR A 263 -23.11 7.43 -19.64
CA THR A 263 -22.14 7.81 -18.61
C THR A 263 -20.71 7.81 -19.13
N VAL A 264 -19.94 8.80 -18.69
CA VAL A 264 -18.56 8.99 -19.10
C VAL A 264 -17.68 9.01 -17.86
N VAL A 265 -16.75 8.06 -17.79
CA VAL A 265 -15.93 7.84 -16.60
C VAL A 265 -14.46 7.97 -16.93
N HIS A 266 -13.76 8.86 -16.23
CA HIS A 266 -12.30 8.92 -16.26
C HIS A 266 -11.72 7.96 -15.21
N LEU A 267 -11.23 6.81 -15.67
CA LEU A 267 -10.79 5.70 -14.81
C LEU A 267 -9.58 6.11 -13.95
N ASP A 268 -8.56 6.71 -14.57
CA ASP A 268 -7.34 7.07 -13.85
C ASP A 268 -7.58 8.21 -12.84
N TYR A 269 -8.42 9.21 -13.16
CA TYR A 269 -8.83 10.22 -12.18
C TYR A 269 -9.56 9.61 -10.97
N LYS A 270 -10.42 8.60 -11.19
CA LYS A 270 -11.07 7.87 -10.09
C LYS A 270 -10.05 7.09 -9.28
N GLN A 271 -9.18 6.32 -9.94
CA GLN A 271 -8.17 5.49 -9.26
C GLN A 271 -7.11 6.35 -8.54
N ALA A 272 -6.83 7.56 -9.02
CA ALA A 272 -5.86 8.49 -8.43
C ALA A 272 -6.25 8.97 -7.02
N SER A 273 -7.50 8.80 -6.58
CA SER A 273 -7.83 9.03 -5.17
C SER A 273 -7.05 8.10 -4.24
N ASN A 274 -6.83 6.84 -4.66
CA ASN A 274 -6.01 5.89 -3.89
C ASN A 274 -4.57 6.36 -3.80
N ILE A 275 -4.01 6.90 -4.90
CA ILE A 275 -2.64 7.43 -4.90
C ILE A 275 -2.51 8.53 -3.86
N VAL A 276 -3.46 9.47 -3.79
CA VAL A 276 -3.48 10.53 -2.79
C VAL A 276 -3.49 9.97 -1.36
N ASP A 277 -4.22 8.89 -1.09
CA ASP A 277 -4.22 8.24 0.22
C ASP A 277 -2.85 7.66 0.57
N PHE A 278 -2.19 7.03 -0.41
CA PHE A 278 -0.89 6.38 -0.25
C PHE A 278 0.24 7.36 0.06
N LEU A 279 0.13 8.62 -0.37
CA LEU A 279 1.15 9.66 -0.13
C LEU A 279 1.43 9.93 1.35
N THR A 280 0.51 9.54 2.25
CA THR A 280 0.63 9.80 3.70
C THR A 280 0.84 8.54 4.53
N LEU A 281 1.02 7.39 3.88
CA LEU A 281 1.32 6.14 4.57
C LEU A 281 2.77 6.15 5.10
N PRO A 282 3.04 5.46 6.23
CA PRO A 282 4.29 5.59 6.97
C PRO A 282 5.47 4.88 6.30
N SER A 283 5.24 4.00 5.33
CA SER A 283 6.29 3.28 4.63
C SER A 283 5.87 2.78 3.25
N ILE A 284 6.84 2.53 2.36
CA ILE A 284 6.59 1.88 1.06
C ILE A 284 5.94 0.51 1.26
N GLU A 285 6.39 -0.28 2.22
CA GLU A 285 5.78 -1.59 2.51
C GLU A 285 4.29 -1.48 2.86
N SER A 286 3.91 -0.49 3.69
CA SER A 286 2.51 -0.22 4.00
C SER A 286 1.71 0.19 2.77
N VAL A 287 2.32 0.96 1.86
CA VAL A 287 1.70 1.32 0.57
C VAL A 287 1.48 0.07 -0.28
N LEU A 288 2.51 -0.76 -0.49
CA LEU A 288 2.39 -1.95 -1.34
C LEU A 288 1.35 -2.94 -0.79
N ARG A 289 1.30 -3.13 0.54
CA ARG A 289 0.28 -3.95 1.19
C ARG A 289 -1.13 -3.40 0.98
N GLU A 290 -1.32 -2.10 1.15
CA GLU A 290 -2.61 -1.45 0.92
C GLU A 290 -3.00 -1.52 -0.57
N MET A 291 -2.05 -1.42 -1.49
CA MET A 291 -2.24 -1.56 -2.93
C MET A 291 -2.66 -2.98 -3.32
N ASP A 292 -1.98 -4.01 -2.83
CA ASP A 292 -2.43 -5.39 -3.03
C ASP A 292 -3.79 -5.60 -2.36
N THR A 293 -4.01 -5.05 -1.16
CA THR A 293 -5.30 -5.16 -0.46
C THR A 293 -6.46 -4.60 -1.27
N ARG A 294 -6.31 -3.39 -1.81
CA ARG A 294 -7.33 -2.70 -2.61
C ARG A 294 -7.47 -3.27 -4.02
N SER A 295 -6.47 -3.98 -4.52
CA SER A 295 -6.51 -4.59 -5.85
C SER A 295 -6.88 -6.07 -5.85
N ASP A 296 -6.86 -6.77 -4.71
CA ASP A 296 -7.16 -8.20 -4.63
C ASP A 296 -8.67 -8.50 -4.82
N PRO A 297 -9.07 -9.32 -5.81
CA PRO A 297 -10.45 -9.78 -5.98
C PRO A 297 -10.95 -10.69 -4.85
N ILE A 298 -10.02 -11.35 -4.12
CA ILE A 298 -10.28 -12.31 -3.05
C ILE A 298 -10.53 -11.62 -1.70
N ASN A 299 -9.98 -10.42 -1.47
CA ASN A 299 -10.29 -9.62 -0.26
C ASN A 299 -11.77 -9.25 -0.12
N TYR A 300 -12.53 -9.40 -1.20
CA TYR A 300 -13.99 -9.34 -1.14
C TYR A 300 -14.63 -10.64 -0.56
N ARG A 301 -14.03 -11.83 -0.72
CA ARG A 301 -14.62 -13.15 -0.39
C ARG A 301 -13.99 -13.87 0.83
N VAL A 302 -12.66 -13.89 0.97
CA VAL A 302 -11.96 -14.61 2.07
C VAL A 302 -11.96 -13.83 3.40
N SER A 303 -11.96 -12.48 3.33
CA SER A 303 -12.14 -11.63 4.51
C SER A 303 -13.49 -11.88 5.20
N GLN A 304 -14.49 -12.35 4.44
CA GLN A 304 -15.84 -12.56 4.95
C GLN A 304 -16.06 -13.95 5.57
N LEU A 305 -15.51 -15.02 4.98
CA LEU A 305 -15.49 -16.35 5.61
C LEU A 305 -14.81 -16.28 6.99
N SER A 306 -13.67 -15.59 7.07
CA SER A 306 -12.97 -15.39 8.34
C SER A 306 -13.77 -14.55 9.35
N ARG A 307 -14.49 -13.49 8.90
CA ARG A 307 -15.43 -12.74 9.76
C ARG A 307 -16.63 -13.58 10.22
N ARG A 308 -17.15 -14.48 9.38
CA ARG A 308 -18.29 -15.36 9.71
C ARG A 308 -17.88 -16.45 10.70
N LEU A 309 -16.70 -17.05 10.52
CA LEU A 309 -16.09 -17.98 11.50
C LEU A 309 -15.86 -17.31 12.86
N GLU A 310 -15.42 -16.05 12.87
CA GLU A 310 -15.23 -15.26 14.10
C GLU A 310 -16.57 -14.87 14.75
N ALA A 311 -17.58 -14.46 13.96
CA ALA A 311 -18.92 -14.15 14.44
C ALA A 311 -19.62 -15.36 15.07
N GLU A 312 -19.47 -16.55 14.48
CA GLU A 312 -20.00 -17.82 14.98
C GLU A 312 -19.11 -18.48 16.06
N LYS A 313 -17.99 -17.84 16.42
CA LYS A 313 -17.05 -18.26 17.49
C LYS A 313 -16.50 -19.68 17.32
N ILE A 314 -16.15 -20.07 16.10
CA ILE A 314 -15.63 -21.41 15.80
C ILE A 314 -14.18 -21.56 16.26
N SER A 315 -13.90 -22.53 17.14
CA SER A 315 -12.60 -22.74 17.79
C SER A 315 -11.90 -24.06 17.43
N SER A 316 -12.41 -24.78 16.43
CA SER A 316 -11.86 -26.07 16.01
C SER A 316 -10.44 -25.93 15.43
N ASP A 317 -9.53 -26.83 15.82
CA ASP A 317 -8.17 -26.91 15.28
C ASP A 317 -8.15 -27.46 13.83
N HIS A 318 -9.28 -28.01 13.35
CA HIS A 318 -9.46 -28.49 11.97
C HIS A 318 -10.84 -28.08 11.40
N THR A 319 -10.88 -27.46 10.22
CA THR A 319 -12.14 -27.03 9.56
C THR A 319 -12.13 -27.25 8.06
N ILE A 320 -13.31 -27.39 7.47
CA ILE A 320 -13.56 -27.52 6.04
C ILE A 320 -14.71 -26.58 5.66
N SER A 321 -14.47 -25.59 4.79
CA SER A 321 -15.46 -24.55 4.43
C SER A 321 -15.76 -24.53 2.93
N LEU A 322 -16.97 -24.12 2.55
CA LEU A 322 -17.45 -23.93 1.18
C LEU A 322 -17.86 -22.46 0.96
N THR A 323 -17.49 -21.87 -0.19
CA THR A 323 -17.87 -20.50 -0.57
C THR A 323 -18.14 -20.39 -2.08
N TRP A 324 -19.08 -19.54 -2.51
CA TRP A 324 -19.33 -19.23 -3.93
C TRP A 324 -19.77 -17.77 -4.13
N PRO A 325 -19.68 -17.20 -5.35
CA PRO A 325 -20.09 -15.81 -5.58
C PRO A 325 -21.61 -15.67 -5.46
N GLY A 326 -22.10 -14.73 -4.66
CA GLY A 326 -23.55 -14.60 -4.45
C GLY A 326 -24.30 -13.86 -5.56
N GLU A 327 -23.67 -13.61 -6.72
CA GLU A 327 -24.41 -13.40 -7.97
C GLU A 327 -25.13 -14.70 -8.41
N PHE A 328 -24.59 -15.87 -8.04
CA PHE A 328 -25.21 -17.16 -8.21
C PHE A 328 -26.10 -17.45 -7.00
N LYS A 329 -27.42 -17.46 -7.20
CA LYS A 329 -28.41 -17.66 -6.12
C LYS A 329 -28.71 -19.13 -5.82
N ASP A 330 -27.90 -20.03 -6.37
CA ASP A 330 -27.95 -21.47 -6.18
C ASP A 330 -27.64 -21.86 -4.73
N ASP A 331 -28.10 -23.05 -4.38
CA ASP A 331 -28.06 -23.63 -3.06
C ASP A 331 -27.02 -24.74 -3.04
N LEU A 332 -25.77 -24.35 -2.77
CA LEU A 332 -24.65 -25.28 -2.72
C LEU A 332 -24.40 -25.75 -1.30
N ASP A 333 -24.54 -27.05 -1.04
CA ASP A 333 -24.30 -27.65 0.28
C ASP A 333 -22.96 -28.36 0.35
N ILE A 334 -22.27 -28.23 1.49
CA ILE A 334 -21.12 -29.06 1.83
C ILE A 334 -21.56 -30.36 2.52
N HIS A 335 -20.94 -31.45 2.10
CA HIS A 335 -21.17 -32.81 2.61
C HIS A 335 -19.83 -33.43 3.00
N VAL A 336 -19.66 -33.78 4.28
CA VAL A 336 -18.41 -34.39 4.78
C VAL A 336 -18.69 -35.81 5.25
N HIS A 337 -18.07 -36.80 4.60
CA HIS A 337 -18.15 -38.19 5.01
C HIS A 337 -17.11 -38.47 6.10
N VAL A 338 -17.59 -39.02 7.21
CA VAL A 338 -16.85 -39.40 8.39
C VAL A 338 -16.79 -40.93 8.48
N PRO A 339 -15.61 -41.53 8.29
CA PRO A 339 -15.41 -42.97 8.48
C PRO A 339 -15.81 -43.48 9.87
N HIS A 340 -16.42 -44.68 9.97
CA HIS A 340 -16.86 -45.27 11.24
C HIS A 340 -15.72 -45.63 12.22
N ASP A 341 -14.49 -45.79 11.74
CA ASP A 341 -13.29 -45.91 12.59
C ASP A 341 -12.98 -44.63 13.36
N LEU A 342 -13.64 -43.52 13.03
CA LEU A 342 -13.46 -42.22 13.68
C LEU A 342 -14.69 -41.75 14.47
N CYS A 343 -15.88 -42.35 14.28
CA CYS A 343 -17.12 -41.92 14.92
C CYS A 343 -18.03 -43.06 15.42
N HIS A 344 -18.97 -42.72 16.29
CA HIS A 344 -20.02 -43.65 16.70
C HIS A 344 -21.19 -43.62 15.69
N PRO A 345 -21.61 -44.77 15.14
CA PRO A 345 -22.72 -44.82 14.19
C PRO A 345 -24.03 -44.39 14.85
N SER A 346 -24.76 -43.51 14.19
CA SER A 346 -25.88 -42.78 14.79
C SER A 346 -27.21 -43.55 14.73
N ASN A 347 -27.37 -44.50 13.78
CA ASN A 347 -28.69 -45.08 13.48
C ASN A 347 -28.72 -46.57 13.05
N GLY A 348 -27.71 -47.39 13.38
CA GLY A 348 -27.74 -48.84 13.11
C GLY A 348 -27.85 -49.22 11.62
N ARG A 349 -27.58 -48.29 10.70
CA ARG A 349 -27.56 -48.53 9.25
C ARG A 349 -26.23 -49.13 8.80
N CYS A 350 -26.31 -49.96 7.76
CA CYS A 350 -25.20 -50.70 7.15
C CYS A 350 -24.42 -49.84 6.12
N SER A 351 -23.97 -48.64 6.51
CA SER A 351 -23.03 -47.81 5.72
C SER A 351 -21.64 -47.87 6.33
N ASP A 352 -20.57 -47.67 5.55
CA ASP A 352 -19.18 -47.65 6.04
C ASP A 352 -18.77 -46.28 6.63
N TYR A 353 -19.67 -45.31 6.61
CA TYR A 353 -19.45 -43.93 7.03
C TYR A 353 -20.74 -43.29 7.56
N GLU A 354 -20.56 -42.25 8.36
CA GLU A 354 -21.57 -41.25 8.73
C GLU A 354 -21.34 -39.96 7.91
N GLU A 355 -22.36 -39.12 7.77
CA GLU A 355 -22.28 -37.92 6.93
C GLU A 355 -22.71 -36.66 7.68
N ILE A 356 -21.87 -35.62 7.64
CA ILE A 356 -22.21 -34.27 8.13
C ILE A 356 -22.75 -33.43 6.97
N TYR A 357 -23.99 -32.96 7.12
CA TYR A 357 -24.68 -32.07 6.18
C TYR A 357 -25.90 -31.42 6.85
N TYR A 358 -26.68 -30.59 6.15
CA TYR A 358 -27.85 -29.90 6.73
C TYR A 358 -28.82 -30.83 7.48
N GLY A 359 -29.10 -32.02 6.94
CA GLY A 359 -30.01 -33.00 7.55
C GLY A 359 -29.39 -33.80 8.71
N ASN A 360 -28.07 -33.79 8.85
CA ASN A 360 -27.33 -34.45 9.93
C ASN A 360 -26.16 -33.57 10.39
N LYS A 361 -26.46 -32.53 11.17
CA LYS A 361 -25.51 -31.44 11.45
C LYS A 361 -24.41 -31.81 12.44
N LYS A 362 -24.49 -32.94 13.15
CA LYS A 362 -23.59 -33.25 14.26
C LYS A 362 -23.32 -34.74 14.40
N ILE A 363 -22.05 -35.11 14.48
CA ILE A 363 -21.55 -36.47 14.69
C ILE A 363 -20.65 -36.48 15.93
N LYS A 364 -20.72 -37.57 16.70
CA LYS A 364 -19.85 -37.79 17.87
C LYS A 364 -18.66 -38.67 17.48
N ALA A 365 -17.45 -38.17 17.71
CA ALA A 365 -16.20 -38.89 17.48
C ALA A 365 -15.85 -39.84 18.66
N HIS A 366 -14.97 -40.81 18.43
CA HIS A 366 -14.55 -41.79 19.46
C HIS A 366 -13.79 -41.17 20.64
N ASP A 367 -13.08 -40.07 20.40
CA ASP A 367 -12.42 -39.28 21.45
C ASP A 367 -13.41 -38.46 22.30
N SER A 368 -14.71 -38.68 22.10
CA SER A 368 -15.83 -37.94 22.72
C SER A 368 -15.96 -36.47 22.30
N SER A 369 -15.19 -36.00 21.31
CA SER A 369 -15.43 -34.71 20.66
C SER A 369 -16.64 -34.76 19.72
N PHE A 370 -17.14 -33.59 19.33
CA PHE A 370 -18.23 -33.47 18.37
C PHE A 370 -17.75 -32.77 17.10
N TRP A 371 -18.07 -33.37 15.95
CA TRP A 371 -17.83 -32.80 14.63
C TRP A 371 -19.17 -32.35 14.06
N GLN A 372 -19.22 -31.15 13.48
CA GLN A 372 -20.51 -30.52 13.17
C GLN A 372 -20.45 -29.53 12.00
N LEU A 373 -21.60 -29.32 11.36
CA LEU A 373 -21.87 -28.21 10.45
C LEU A 373 -22.16 -26.96 11.29
N ASP A 374 -21.28 -25.96 11.20
CA ASP A 374 -21.27 -24.79 12.07
C ASP A 374 -22.26 -23.72 11.61
N PHE A 375 -22.32 -23.45 10.30
CA PHE A 375 -23.29 -22.56 9.69
C PHE A 375 -23.53 -22.94 8.23
N ASP A 376 -24.70 -22.52 7.74
CA ASP A 376 -25.37 -22.99 6.53
C ASP A 376 -25.96 -21.79 5.78
N ALA A 377 -25.83 -21.75 4.46
CA ALA A 377 -26.27 -20.60 3.66
C ALA A 377 -27.72 -20.80 3.18
N ASN A 378 -28.69 -20.31 3.97
CA ASN A 378 -30.09 -20.70 3.77
C ASN A 378 -30.87 -19.86 2.73
N VAL A 379 -31.84 -20.51 2.09
CA VAL A 379 -32.12 -20.43 0.64
C VAL A 379 -33.28 -19.52 0.25
N ASN A 380 -33.95 -18.85 1.18
CA ASN A 380 -35.20 -18.14 0.85
C ASN A 380 -35.04 -16.79 0.13
N ARG A 381 -33.86 -16.15 0.17
CA ARG A 381 -33.64 -14.85 -0.50
C ARG A 381 -32.31 -14.70 -1.26
N GLY A 382 -31.47 -15.73 -1.27
CA GLY A 382 -30.17 -15.71 -1.92
C GLY A 382 -29.23 -14.71 -1.24
N GLU A 383 -28.31 -15.22 -0.42
CA GLU A 383 -27.31 -14.37 0.24
C GLU A 383 -26.44 -13.64 -0.82
N ALA A 384 -25.98 -12.43 -0.50
CA ALA A 384 -25.09 -11.69 -1.39
C ALA A 384 -23.72 -12.38 -1.52
N GLU A 385 -23.32 -13.13 -0.48
CA GLU A 385 -22.03 -13.80 -0.31
C GLU A 385 -22.22 -15.10 0.50
N PRO A 386 -22.65 -16.20 -0.14
CA PRO A 386 -22.98 -17.46 0.53
C PRO A 386 -21.74 -18.27 0.97
N ALA A 387 -21.81 -18.89 2.15
CA ALA A 387 -20.74 -19.71 2.73
C ALA A 387 -21.25 -20.76 3.75
N GLU A 388 -20.56 -21.91 3.84
CA GLU A 388 -20.80 -22.99 4.81
C GLU A 388 -19.50 -23.48 5.46
N ASN A 389 -19.57 -24.05 6.67
CA ASN A 389 -18.39 -24.58 7.37
C ASN A 389 -18.68 -25.84 8.21
N VAL A 390 -17.74 -26.78 8.21
CA VAL A 390 -17.74 -27.98 9.05
C VAL A 390 -16.46 -28.05 9.90
N SER A 391 -16.62 -28.31 11.20
CA SER A 391 -15.52 -28.54 12.15
C SER A 391 -15.27 -30.04 12.40
N VAL A 392 -14.01 -30.47 12.34
CA VAL A 392 -13.58 -31.89 12.46
C VAL A 392 -12.33 -32.08 13.36
N GLY A 393 -11.85 -33.31 13.51
CA GLY A 393 -10.64 -33.67 14.29
C GLY A 393 -9.55 -34.38 13.48
N PRO A 394 -8.51 -34.95 14.14
CA PRO A 394 -7.51 -35.79 13.48
C PRO A 394 -8.16 -37.01 12.80
N GLY A 395 -7.74 -37.34 11.58
CA GLY A 395 -8.35 -38.42 10.80
C GLY A 395 -8.42 -38.09 9.31
N THR A 396 -9.00 -39.00 8.52
CA THR A 396 -9.16 -38.84 7.06
C THR A 396 -10.62 -38.67 6.68
N PHE A 397 -10.93 -37.66 5.87
CA PHE A 397 -12.29 -37.25 5.51
C PHE A 397 -12.46 -37.13 4.00
N LYS A 398 -13.65 -37.48 3.49
CA LYS A 398 -14.03 -37.23 2.08
C LYS A 398 -15.01 -36.07 1.99
N ILE A 399 -14.72 -35.14 1.08
CA ILE A 399 -15.44 -33.87 0.96
C ILE A 399 -16.23 -33.87 -0.35
N PHE A 400 -17.52 -33.59 -0.25
CA PHE A 400 -18.44 -33.49 -1.36
C PHE A 400 -19.14 -32.13 -1.36
N VAL A 401 -19.51 -31.67 -2.55
CA VAL A 401 -20.41 -30.52 -2.72
C VAL A 401 -21.66 -30.99 -3.46
N ASN A 402 -22.81 -30.48 -3.08
CA ASN A 402 -24.08 -30.70 -3.76
C ASN A 402 -24.64 -29.34 -4.20
N ASN A 403 -25.47 -29.33 -5.25
CA ASN A 403 -26.35 -28.21 -5.55
C ASN A 403 -27.77 -28.71 -5.33
N PHE A 404 -28.33 -28.49 -4.14
CA PHE A 404 -29.64 -29.00 -3.75
C PHE A 404 -30.76 -28.28 -4.48
N THR A 405 -30.63 -26.97 -4.69
CA THR A 405 -31.57 -26.15 -5.46
C THR A 405 -30.84 -25.31 -6.50
N ARG A 406 -30.82 -25.79 -7.75
CA ARG A 406 -30.28 -25.04 -8.88
C ARG A 406 -31.22 -23.91 -9.31
N ARG A 407 -30.70 -22.69 -9.39
CA ARG A 407 -31.40 -21.48 -9.83
C ARG A 407 -30.75 -20.80 -11.02
N THR A 408 -29.44 -20.98 -11.19
CA THR A 408 -28.73 -20.45 -12.35
C THR A 408 -28.66 -21.51 -13.44
N PHE A 409 -29.62 -21.46 -14.35
CA PHE A 409 -29.69 -22.36 -15.51
C PHE A 409 -28.64 -21.99 -16.56
N GLN A 410 -28.08 -23.00 -17.24
CA GLN A 410 -27.16 -22.86 -18.39
C GLN A 410 -25.84 -22.10 -18.13
N LYS A 411 -25.47 -21.86 -16.87
CA LYS A 411 -24.16 -21.29 -16.50
C LYS A 411 -23.44 -22.19 -15.54
N ASP A 412 -22.13 -22.24 -15.71
CA ASP A 412 -21.23 -22.90 -14.77
C ASP A 412 -21.10 -22.06 -13.50
N ILE A 413 -21.16 -22.71 -12.32
CA ILE A 413 -21.14 -22.03 -11.02
C ILE A 413 -19.78 -22.27 -10.36
N PRO A 414 -18.89 -21.28 -10.27
CA PRO A 414 -17.61 -21.44 -9.58
C PRO A 414 -17.81 -21.46 -8.06
N PHE A 415 -17.06 -22.32 -7.35
CA PHE A 415 -17.02 -22.39 -5.89
C PHE A 415 -15.62 -22.80 -5.41
N SER A 416 -15.34 -22.57 -4.12
CA SER A 416 -14.05 -22.88 -3.50
C SER A 416 -14.25 -23.64 -2.18
N ILE A 417 -13.42 -24.65 -1.94
CA ILE A 417 -13.31 -25.38 -0.67
C ILE A 417 -12.04 -24.95 0.06
N HIS A 418 -12.15 -24.66 1.35
CA HIS A 418 -11.06 -24.22 2.22
C HIS A 418 -10.84 -25.24 3.34
N ILE A 419 -9.63 -25.79 3.48
CA ILE A 419 -9.28 -26.78 4.50
C ILE A 419 -8.20 -26.21 5.42
N ARG A 420 -8.45 -26.18 6.74
CA ARG A 420 -7.54 -25.63 7.74
C ARG A 420 -7.13 -26.69 8.75
N GLN A 421 -5.84 -26.77 9.05
CA GLN A 421 -5.27 -27.52 10.18
C GLN A 421 -4.33 -26.61 10.96
N LYS A 422 -4.49 -26.54 12.27
CA LYS A 422 -3.59 -25.76 13.13
C LYS A 422 -2.14 -26.21 12.97
N GLY A 423 -1.27 -25.25 12.65
CA GLY A 423 0.15 -25.49 12.41
C GLY A 423 0.50 -25.94 10.98
N LYS A 424 -0.47 -26.00 10.06
CA LYS A 424 -0.26 -26.20 8.61
C LYS A 424 -0.88 -25.05 7.80
N GLU A 425 -0.42 -24.87 6.57
CA GLU A 425 -0.99 -23.90 5.64
C GLU A 425 -2.42 -24.29 5.22
N GLU A 426 -3.27 -23.29 4.95
CA GLU A 426 -4.63 -23.50 4.44
C GLU A 426 -4.58 -24.03 3.01
N ILE A 427 -5.38 -25.07 2.74
CA ILE A 427 -5.51 -25.64 1.40
C ILE A 427 -6.80 -25.10 0.79
N VAL A 428 -6.67 -24.38 -0.32
CA VAL A 428 -7.81 -23.87 -1.11
C VAL A 428 -7.95 -24.70 -2.39
N ILE A 429 -9.15 -25.22 -2.64
CA ILE A 429 -9.47 -26.02 -3.82
C ILE A 429 -10.58 -25.32 -4.59
N ASP A 430 -10.24 -24.72 -5.72
CA ASP A 430 -11.21 -24.11 -6.63
C ASP A 430 -11.81 -25.14 -7.59
N ARG A 431 -13.14 -25.09 -7.75
CA ARG A 431 -13.92 -25.97 -8.61
C ARG A 431 -15.09 -25.23 -9.24
N VAL A 432 -15.74 -25.91 -10.17
CA VAL A 432 -16.90 -25.40 -10.91
C VAL A 432 -17.96 -26.47 -10.88
N TRP A 433 -19.20 -26.09 -10.60
CA TRP A 433 -20.39 -26.92 -10.81
C TRP A 433 -20.87 -26.75 -12.26
N PRO A 434 -20.73 -27.79 -13.11
CA PRO A 434 -21.05 -27.67 -14.53
C PRO A 434 -22.54 -27.40 -14.78
N SER A 435 -22.82 -26.69 -15.86
CA SER A 435 -24.17 -26.40 -16.35
C SER A 435 -25.00 -27.64 -16.70
N ASP A 436 -24.37 -28.73 -17.11
CA ASP A 436 -24.98 -30.00 -17.48
C ASP A 436 -25.12 -31.01 -16.32
N ARG A 437 -24.52 -30.73 -15.16
CA ARG A 437 -24.64 -31.59 -13.97
C ARG A 437 -26.02 -31.45 -13.33
N GLN A 438 -26.69 -32.58 -13.13
CA GLN A 438 -28.02 -32.65 -12.51
C GLN A 438 -28.00 -32.15 -11.05
N THR A 439 -29.04 -31.40 -10.68
CA THR A 439 -29.33 -30.96 -9.31
C THR A 439 -29.44 -32.17 -8.37
N GLY A 440 -28.93 -32.06 -7.14
CA GLY A 440 -28.96 -33.13 -6.14
C GLY A 440 -27.82 -34.17 -6.22
N ASN A 441 -26.99 -34.15 -7.27
CA ASN A 441 -25.88 -35.09 -7.43
C ASN A 441 -24.59 -34.63 -6.77
N LYS A 442 -24.19 -35.27 -5.66
CA LYS A 442 -22.92 -34.98 -4.97
C LYS A 442 -21.70 -35.06 -5.91
N MET A 443 -20.85 -34.05 -5.85
CA MET A 443 -19.56 -33.99 -6.53
C MET A 443 -18.45 -34.24 -5.49
N LEU A 444 -17.65 -35.30 -5.66
CA LEU A 444 -16.46 -35.52 -4.84
C LEU A 444 -15.40 -34.47 -5.18
N ILE A 445 -14.96 -33.74 -4.17
CA ILE A 445 -13.91 -32.72 -4.31
C ILE A 445 -12.54 -33.33 -4.04
N GLY A 446 -12.43 -34.16 -2.99
CA GLY A 446 -11.20 -34.83 -2.60
C GLY A 446 -11.26 -35.50 -1.23
N GLU A 447 -10.12 -36.05 -0.82
CA GLU A 447 -9.90 -36.71 0.47
C GLU A 447 -8.73 -36.02 1.19
N HIS A 448 -8.84 -35.79 2.51
CA HIS A 448 -7.83 -35.06 3.30
C HIS A 448 -7.58 -35.68 4.68
N THR A 449 -6.32 -35.67 5.14
CA THR A 449 -5.86 -36.31 6.40
C THR A 449 -5.17 -35.35 7.38
N PHE A 450 -5.57 -35.40 8.66
CA PHE A 450 -5.03 -34.62 9.80
C PHE A 450 -4.17 -35.52 10.78
N SER A 451 -3.12 -35.00 11.49
CA SER A 451 -1.98 -35.78 12.10
C SER A 451 -1.62 -35.55 13.64
N ILE A 452 -0.87 -36.46 14.33
CA ILE A 452 -0.48 -36.55 15.81
C ILE A 452 1.09 -36.47 16.08
N VAL A 453 1.67 -36.12 17.29
CA VAL A 453 3.14 -35.75 17.52
C VAL A 453 3.91 -36.27 18.82
N PRO A 454 5.06 -37.04 18.81
CA PRO A 454 6.06 -37.23 19.97
C PRO A 454 7.62 -37.59 19.72
N SER A 455 8.60 -37.66 20.73
CA SER A 455 10.13 -37.95 20.60
C SER A 455 10.99 -38.61 21.81
N ILE A 456 12.26 -39.19 21.62
CA ILE A 456 13.33 -39.73 22.61
C ILE A 456 14.86 -39.78 22.06
N THR A 457 15.95 -39.89 22.91
CA THR A 457 17.48 -39.82 22.65
C THR A 457 18.46 -40.96 23.24
N PRO A 458 19.80 -41.11 22.87
CA PRO A 458 20.83 -42.16 23.31
C PRO A 458 22.31 -41.76 23.80
N GLU A 459 23.27 -42.72 24.08
CA GLU A 459 24.60 -42.63 24.86
C GLU A 459 25.99 -43.16 24.23
N MET A 460 27.17 -43.07 24.96
CA MET A 460 28.64 -42.98 24.50
C MET A 460 29.70 -44.08 24.97
N SER A 461 31.00 -44.10 24.48
CA SER A 461 32.01 -45.23 24.53
C SER A 461 33.35 -45.14 25.35
N VAL A 462 34.12 -46.26 25.42
CA VAL A 462 35.20 -46.62 26.39
C VAL A 462 36.63 -46.02 26.17
N LYS A 463 37.10 -45.78 24.94
CA LYS A 463 38.49 -45.29 24.67
C LYS A 463 38.75 -43.89 25.25
N ALA A 464 37.69 -43.09 25.39
CA ALA A 464 37.71 -41.76 26.00
C ALA A 464 38.00 -41.81 27.51
N ALA A 465 37.64 -42.90 28.20
CA ALA A 465 37.78 -43.02 29.66
C ALA A 465 39.24 -43.12 30.13
N ASN A 466 40.15 -43.72 29.35
CA ASN A 466 41.54 -43.95 29.78
C ASN A 466 42.45 -42.71 29.64
N ARG A 467 42.25 -41.86 28.63
CA ARG A 467 42.99 -40.59 28.51
C ARG A 467 42.67 -39.60 29.62
N ALA A 468 41.42 -39.63 30.11
CA ALA A 468 40.96 -38.75 31.18
C ALA A 468 41.73 -38.97 32.50
N LYS A 469 42.21 -40.19 32.78
CA LYS A 469 42.94 -40.53 34.02
C LYS A 469 44.35 -39.94 34.09
N VAL A 470 45.08 -39.86 32.97
CA VAL A 470 46.47 -39.37 32.95
C VAL A 470 46.56 -37.85 33.19
N LEU A 471 45.52 -37.12 32.80
CA LEU A 471 45.47 -35.66 32.80
C LEU A 471 44.82 -35.05 34.06
N ASP A 472 44.44 -35.90 35.02
CA ASP A 472 43.66 -35.52 36.20
C ASP A 472 44.37 -34.55 37.18
N PRO A 473 45.71 -34.64 37.43
CA PRO A 473 46.40 -33.69 38.30
C PRO A 473 46.37 -32.26 37.76
N LYS A 474 46.64 -32.08 36.46
CA LYS A 474 46.62 -30.78 35.78
C LYS A 474 45.21 -30.19 35.75
N TRP A 475 44.19 -31.03 35.54
CA TRP A 475 42.79 -30.62 35.64
C TRP A 475 42.46 -30.09 37.03
N THR A 476 42.84 -30.82 38.09
CA THR A 476 42.51 -30.47 39.47
C THR A 476 43.16 -29.16 39.92
N GLN A 477 44.38 -28.88 39.47
CA GLN A 477 45.12 -27.66 39.77
C GLN A 477 44.48 -26.42 39.15
N PHE A 478 44.28 -26.40 37.83
CA PHE A 478 43.94 -25.19 37.08
C PHE A 478 42.44 -25.02 36.78
N ILE A 479 41.72 -26.13 36.63
CA ILE A 479 40.30 -26.13 36.23
C ILE A 479 39.40 -26.45 37.42
N GLY A 480 39.69 -27.55 38.14
CA GLY A 480 38.92 -28.00 39.29
C GLY A 480 37.50 -28.42 38.92
N ASN A 481 36.50 -27.78 39.55
CA ASN A 481 35.08 -27.97 39.28
C ASN A 481 34.56 -26.78 38.46
N PRO A 482 34.67 -26.82 37.13
CA PRO A 482 34.24 -25.71 36.31
C PRO A 482 32.72 -25.55 36.37
N SER A 483 32.25 -24.31 36.22
CA SER A 483 30.83 -24.01 36.08
C SER A 483 30.60 -23.08 34.90
N SER A 484 29.41 -23.15 34.30
CA SER A 484 28.98 -22.27 33.21
C SER A 484 27.79 -21.45 33.69
N LYS A 485 27.88 -20.13 33.59
CA LYS A 485 26.81 -19.20 33.96
C LYS A 485 26.45 -18.31 32.78
N ILE A 486 25.18 -17.94 32.66
CA ILE A 486 24.75 -16.85 31.79
C ILE A 486 24.91 -15.55 32.58
N PRO A 487 25.81 -14.65 32.16
CA PRO A 487 25.96 -13.36 32.80
C PRO A 487 24.71 -12.49 32.60
N ILE A 488 24.53 -11.52 33.48
CA ILE A 488 23.49 -10.51 33.36
C ILE A 488 24.05 -9.21 32.78
N LEU A 489 23.19 -8.46 32.10
CA LEU A 489 23.53 -7.20 31.41
C LEU A 489 24.22 -6.20 32.34
N GLU A 490 23.79 -6.14 33.59
CA GLU A 490 24.24 -5.22 34.62
C GLU A 490 25.67 -5.51 35.11
N GLU A 491 26.17 -6.75 34.92
CA GLU A 491 27.52 -7.19 35.31
C GLU A 491 28.53 -7.12 34.15
N LEU A 492 28.11 -6.69 32.96
CA LEU A 492 28.98 -6.65 31.78
C LEU A 492 29.91 -5.44 31.81
N SER A 493 31.21 -5.70 31.61
CA SER A 493 32.24 -4.66 31.38
C SER A 493 32.41 -4.31 29.89
N ILE A 494 31.45 -4.66 29.03
CA ILE A 494 31.48 -4.49 27.57
C ILE A 494 30.39 -3.48 27.17
N PRO A 495 30.61 -2.62 26.14
CA PRO A 495 29.58 -1.69 25.67
C PRO A 495 28.26 -2.38 25.35
N ALA A 496 27.21 -1.97 26.07
CA ALA A 496 25.83 -2.37 25.85
C ALA A 496 24.99 -1.12 25.60
N TYR A 497 24.20 -1.14 24.53
CA TYR A 497 23.30 -0.07 24.14
C TYR A 497 21.93 -0.33 24.76
N VAL A 498 21.58 0.52 25.73
CA VAL A 498 20.30 0.51 26.44
C VAL A 498 19.68 1.90 26.29
N TRP A 499 18.39 1.98 26.00
CA TRP A 499 17.65 3.23 25.81
C TRP A 499 16.45 3.32 26.75
N ARG A 500 15.82 4.50 26.83
CA ARG A 500 14.58 4.67 27.60
C ARG A 500 13.42 4.02 26.85
N LYS A 501 12.81 3.00 27.46
CA LYS A 501 11.70 2.26 26.84
C LYS A 501 10.37 2.97 27.04
N LYS A 502 9.53 2.94 26.01
CA LYS A 502 8.15 3.42 26.08
C LYS A 502 7.32 2.44 26.93
N THR A 503 7.06 2.76 28.20
CA THR A 503 6.22 1.94 29.10
C THR A 503 4.75 2.13 28.74
N GLY A 504 4.12 1.10 28.18
CA GLY A 504 2.69 1.13 27.85
C GLY A 504 1.83 0.59 28.99
N SER A 505 1.18 1.47 29.75
CA SER A 505 -0.26 1.32 29.99
C SER A 505 -0.93 2.46 29.20
N GLU A 506 -1.36 2.18 27.98
CA GLU A 506 -2.31 3.07 27.33
C GLU A 506 -3.64 2.88 28.04
N ASP A 507 -3.87 3.73 29.03
CA ASP A 507 -5.20 3.90 29.61
C ASP A 507 -6.12 4.34 28.46
N VAL A 508 -7.00 3.43 28.03
CA VAL A 508 -7.92 3.63 26.91
C VAL A 508 -8.80 4.87 27.17
N ASN A 509 -9.01 5.22 28.45
CA ASN A 509 -9.68 6.44 28.86
C ASN A 509 -8.83 7.71 28.66
N ALA A 510 -7.50 7.64 28.80
CA ALA A 510 -6.62 8.77 28.51
C ALA A 510 -6.54 9.03 27.00
N SER A 511 -6.54 8.00 26.16
CA SER A 511 -6.61 8.12 24.69
C SER A 511 -7.94 8.70 24.21
N PHE A 512 -9.06 8.29 24.83
CA PHE A 512 -10.39 8.84 24.53
C PHE A 512 -10.55 10.29 25.01
N MET A 513 -10.03 10.62 26.20
CA MET A 513 -10.00 12.01 26.70
C MET A 513 -9.04 12.89 25.89
N ASP A 514 -7.91 12.37 25.41
CA ASP A 514 -7.02 13.10 24.50
C ASP A 514 -7.65 13.35 23.12
N MET A 515 -8.46 12.41 22.60
CA MET A 515 -9.27 12.67 21.40
C MET A 515 -10.36 13.73 21.64
N ALA A 516 -10.96 13.75 22.82
CA ALA A 516 -11.98 14.74 23.20
C ALA A 516 -11.37 16.13 23.46
N VAL A 517 -10.16 16.21 24.02
CA VAL A 517 -9.42 17.46 24.29
C VAL A 517 -8.78 18.00 23.00
N LYS A 518 -8.29 17.13 22.09
CA LYS A 518 -7.76 17.53 20.77
C LYS A 518 -8.82 18.15 19.85
N LYS A 519 -10.11 17.83 20.02
CA LYS A 519 -11.20 18.55 19.31
C LYS A 519 -11.38 20.00 19.78
N LYS A 520 -10.97 20.35 21.01
CA LYS A 520 -11.10 21.72 21.56
C LYS A 520 -9.84 22.59 21.39
N LYS A 521 -8.66 22.01 21.15
CA LYS A 521 -7.40 22.73 20.88
C LYS A 521 -7.06 22.86 19.39
N LYS A 522 -8.07 22.99 18.51
CA LYS A 522 -7.87 23.22 17.06
C LYS A 522 -7.60 24.69 16.72
N THR A 523 -6.92 25.38 17.62
CA THR A 523 -6.38 26.72 17.44
C THR A 523 -4.97 26.67 18.01
N LEU A 524 -3.99 26.81 17.10
CA LEU A 524 -2.54 26.95 17.30
C LEU A 524 -1.68 25.68 17.03
N SER A 525 -0.96 25.78 15.90
CA SER A 525 0.07 24.89 15.31
C SER A 525 -0.46 23.72 14.46
N SER A 526 -0.53 23.96 13.15
CA SER A 526 -0.76 22.95 12.13
C SER A 526 0.53 22.17 11.88
N ASN A 527 0.74 21.04 12.58
CA ASN A 527 1.68 20.05 12.08
C ASN A 527 1.08 19.44 10.81
N LYS A 528 1.55 19.90 9.64
CA LYS A 528 1.23 19.32 8.33
C LYS A 528 1.53 17.81 8.42
N LYS A 529 0.60 16.95 8.01
CA LYS A 529 0.86 15.50 7.96
C LYS A 529 2.08 15.28 7.06
N LYS A 530 3.04 14.48 7.53
CA LYS A 530 4.25 14.15 6.77
C LYS A 530 3.89 13.30 5.55
N TYR A 531 4.62 13.51 4.46
CA TYR A 531 4.54 12.71 3.25
C TYR A 531 5.40 11.45 3.37
N LEU A 532 5.08 10.40 2.60
CA LEU A 532 5.83 9.15 2.52
C LEU A 532 7.32 9.40 2.27
N SER A 533 7.66 10.29 1.32
CA SER A 533 9.07 10.62 1.02
C SER A 533 9.82 11.19 2.23
N GLN A 534 9.13 11.92 3.11
CA GLN A 534 9.73 12.45 4.34
C GLN A 534 9.92 11.35 5.39
N HIS A 535 8.97 10.42 5.48
CA HIS A 535 9.10 9.23 6.34
C HIS A 535 10.28 8.35 5.91
N GLU A 536 10.46 8.09 4.62
CA GLU A 536 11.56 7.27 4.11
C GLU A 536 12.93 7.95 4.30
N ALA A 537 13.02 9.28 4.16
CA ALA A 537 14.26 10.02 4.36
C ALA A 537 14.75 10.02 5.82
N GLU A 538 13.85 9.87 6.80
CA GLU A 538 14.17 9.88 8.24
C GLU A 538 14.56 8.50 8.78
N LYS A 539 14.41 7.41 7.99
CA LYS A 539 14.73 6.05 8.46
C LYS A 539 16.24 5.84 8.58
N PRO A 540 16.73 5.28 9.70
CA PRO A 540 18.13 4.91 9.82
C PRO A 540 18.46 3.75 8.87
N ASP A 541 19.60 3.83 8.19
CA ASP A 541 20.07 2.85 7.19
C ASP A 541 21.06 1.80 7.75
N THR A 542 21.58 2.04 8.96
CA THR A 542 22.63 1.25 9.62
C THR A 542 22.30 1.05 11.09
N LEU A 543 22.72 -0.08 11.66
CA LEU A 543 22.49 -0.41 13.06
C LEU A 543 23.07 0.67 13.98
N THR A 544 24.24 1.21 13.66
CA THR A 544 24.87 2.29 14.44
C THR A 544 24.03 3.58 14.43
N LYS A 545 23.49 4.00 13.27
CA LYS A 545 22.59 5.18 13.20
C LYS A 545 21.28 4.92 13.94
N LEU A 546 20.74 3.70 13.85
CA LEU A 546 19.56 3.32 14.63
C LEU A 546 19.85 3.41 16.13
N LEU A 547 20.97 2.88 16.61
CA LEU A 547 21.36 2.94 18.02
C LEU A 547 21.60 4.38 18.50
N ALA A 548 22.14 5.26 17.66
CA ALA A 548 22.26 6.68 17.95
C ALA A 548 20.87 7.33 18.11
N ASN A 549 19.96 7.08 17.17
CA ASN A 549 18.57 7.57 17.26
C ASN A 549 17.86 7.05 18.51
N LEU A 550 18.03 5.77 18.86
CA LEU A 550 17.46 5.19 20.08
C LEU A 550 18.00 5.82 21.36
N GLY A 551 19.24 6.33 21.34
CA GLY A 551 19.82 7.08 22.44
C GLY A 551 19.13 8.43 22.69
N GLU A 552 18.43 8.97 21.70
CA GLU A 552 17.75 10.25 21.74
C GLU A 552 16.23 10.08 21.91
N GLY A 553 15.77 9.88 23.14
CA GLY A 553 14.34 9.93 23.46
C GLY A 553 13.81 8.65 24.12
N VAL A 554 12.54 8.33 23.84
CA VAL A 554 11.81 7.19 24.42
C VAL A 554 11.23 6.34 23.30
N HIS A 555 11.74 5.12 23.16
CA HIS A 555 11.46 4.26 22.01
C HIS A 555 11.02 2.85 22.43
N SER A 556 10.28 2.19 21.55
CA SER A 556 9.95 0.78 21.62
C SER A 556 10.59 0.05 20.44
N VAL A 557 11.39 -0.97 20.73
CA VAL A 557 11.98 -1.84 19.69
C VAL A 557 11.46 -3.24 19.92
N LYS A 558 10.82 -3.81 18.91
CA LYS A 558 10.25 -5.15 18.93
C LYS A 558 10.76 -5.97 17.77
N VAL A 559 10.76 -7.28 17.95
CA VAL A 559 11.13 -8.25 16.92
C VAL A 559 10.14 -9.41 16.94
N ASP A 560 9.93 -10.02 15.78
CA ASP A 560 9.38 -11.38 15.72
C ASP A 560 10.51 -12.37 15.97
N PRO A 561 10.53 -13.08 17.12
CA PRO A 561 11.57 -14.04 17.43
C PRO A 561 11.72 -15.14 16.37
N ARG A 562 10.67 -15.45 15.60
CA ARG A 562 10.73 -16.45 14.52
C ARG A 562 11.60 -16.04 13.34
N ASN A 563 11.99 -14.77 13.24
CA ASN A 563 12.92 -14.30 12.23
C ASN A 563 14.39 -14.49 12.65
N PHE A 564 14.62 -14.88 13.90
CA PHE A 564 15.94 -14.91 14.51
C PHE A 564 16.32 -16.31 14.99
N ALA A 565 17.62 -16.60 14.94
CA ALA A 565 18.16 -17.83 15.49
C ALA A 565 18.50 -17.62 16.97
N PRO A 566 18.05 -18.52 17.85
CA PRO A 566 18.27 -18.34 19.28
C PRO A 566 19.74 -18.52 19.64
N GLY A 567 20.14 -17.85 20.71
CA GLY A 567 21.49 -17.89 21.23
C GLY A 567 21.58 -17.32 22.64
N TYR A 568 22.71 -17.61 23.27
CA TYR A 568 23.03 -17.12 24.60
C TYR A 568 24.53 -16.96 24.75
N VAL A 569 24.94 -16.21 25.77
CA VAL A 569 26.35 -16.03 26.12
C VAL A 569 26.62 -16.75 27.43
N THR A 570 27.74 -17.48 27.52
CA THR A 570 28.20 -18.09 28.78
C THR A 570 29.52 -17.52 29.25
N LYS A 571 29.65 -17.41 30.56
CA LYS A 571 30.91 -17.14 31.27
C LYS A 571 31.28 -18.40 32.04
N ILE A 572 32.47 -18.92 31.74
CA ILE A 572 32.99 -20.14 32.39
C ILE A 572 33.82 -19.70 33.59
N THR A 573 33.54 -20.29 34.75
CA THR A 573 34.32 -20.08 35.98
C THR A 573 35.17 -21.30 36.27
N THR A 574 36.47 -21.09 36.41
CA THR A 574 37.51 -22.07 36.76
C THR A 574 38.35 -21.53 37.92
N LYS A 575 39.25 -22.34 38.49
CA LYS A 575 40.17 -21.89 39.55
C LYS A 575 41.11 -20.78 39.07
N GLU A 576 41.63 -20.91 37.86
CA GLU A 576 42.44 -19.89 37.19
C GLU A 576 41.88 -19.54 35.82
N GLN A 577 42.31 -18.42 35.22
CA GLN A 577 41.88 -18.04 33.88
C GLN A 577 42.56 -18.93 32.82
N VAL A 578 41.81 -19.89 32.28
CA VAL A 578 42.30 -20.85 31.28
C VAL A 578 41.79 -20.57 29.85
N THR A 579 40.87 -19.63 29.68
CA THR A 579 40.28 -19.26 28.38
C THR A 579 40.87 -17.98 27.80
N LYS A 580 40.89 -17.89 26.46
CA LYS A 580 41.36 -16.69 25.74
C LYS A 580 40.42 -15.51 25.93
N ASN A 581 39.11 -15.77 25.88
CA ASN A 581 38.06 -14.79 26.13
C ASN A 581 37.22 -15.21 27.34
N PRO A 582 36.75 -14.24 28.17
CA PRO A 582 35.90 -14.53 29.32
C PRO A 582 34.49 -14.98 28.93
N PHE A 583 34.02 -14.61 27.74
CA PHE A 583 32.68 -14.93 27.23
C PHE A 583 32.74 -15.91 26.06
N ASN A 584 31.80 -16.86 26.04
CA ASN A 584 31.59 -17.80 24.97
C ASN A 584 30.24 -17.53 24.31
N LEU A 585 30.25 -17.37 22.99
CA LEU A 585 29.08 -17.07 22.19
C LEU A 585 28.46 -18.39 21.71
N CYS A 586 27.24 -18.70 22.18
CA CYS A 586 26.50 -19.91 21.84
C CYS A 586 25.34 -19.57 20.91
N HIS A 587 25.52 -19.79 19.62
CA HIS A 587 24.56 -19.51 18.55
C HIS A 587 24.00 -20.81 17.97
N TYR A 588 22.69 -20.97 17.82
CA TYR A 588 22.14 -22.12 17.12
C TYR A 588 22.07 -21.84 15.64
N GLU A 589 22.83 -22.59 14.84
CA GLU A 589 22.64 -22.63 13.39
C GLU A 589 21.44 -23.52 13.05
N ASP A 590 21.43 -24.77 13.53
CA ASP A 590 20.39 -25.75 13.22
C ASP A 590 19.68 -26.28 14.47
N LYS A 591 18.40 -26.65 14.32
CA LYS A 591 17.68 -27.40 15.35
C LYS A 591 18.33 -28.77 15.57
N PHE A 592 18.14 -29.33 16.76
CA PHE A 592 18.68 -30.62 17.22
C PHE A 592 20.21 -30.68 17.31
N SER A 593 20.89 -29.56 17.05
CA SER A 593 22.35 -29.46 17.06
C SER A 593 22.81 -28.60 18.25
N VAL A 594 24.00 -28.90 18.78
CA VAL A 594 24.61 -28.07 19.82
C VAL A 594 25.01 -26.70 19.27
N PRO A 595 24.94 -25.62 20.06
CA PRO A 595 25.20 -24.28 19.54
C PRO A 595 26.68 -24.09 19.17
N THR A 596 26.91 -23.40 18.06
CA THR A 596 28.19 -23.09 17.42
C THR A 596 28.52 -21.60 17.57
N LYS A 597 29.64 -21.16 16.99
CA LYS A 597 30.09 -19.76 17.11
C LYS A 597 29.28 -18.99 16.07
N PRO A 598 28.86 -17.76 16.33
CA PRO A 598 28.15 -16.98 15.32
C PRO A 598 29.04 -16.81 14.08
N GLN A 599 28.62 -17.41 12.96
CA GLN A 599 29.33 -17.35 11.67
C GLN A 599 28.37 -17.07 10.52
N LYS A 600 27.19 -17.70 10.54
CA LYS A 600 26.15 -17.56 9.52
C LYS A 600 24.78 -17.81 10.13
N ASN A 601 23.74 -17.39 9.41
CA ASN A 601 22.38 -17.81 9.71
C ASN A 601 22.20 -19.30 9.35
N GLY A 602 21.48 -20.03 10.19
CA GLY A 602 21.02 -21.39 9.90
C GLY A 602 19.49 -21.49 9.96
N ASN A 603 18.94 -22.70 10.13
CA ASN A 603 17.48 -22.94 10.15
C ASN A 603 16.85 -22.89 11.55
N ALA A 604 17.64 -22.81 12.62
CA ALA A 604 17.14 -22.73 13.99
C ALA A 604 16.35 -21.43 14.20
N ARG A 605 15.17 -21.53 14.82
CA ARG A 605 14.30 -20.39 15.18
C ARG A 605 13.77 -20.55 16.59
N PHE A 606 13.52 -19.43 17.26
CA PHE A 606 12.87 -19.43 18.57
C PHE A 606 11.56 -20.24 18.54
N ASN A 607 11.31 -20.99 19.62
CA ASN A 607 10.04 -21.63 19.93
C ASN A 607 9.63 -21.25 21.36
N GLU A 608 8.53 -21.79 21.84
CA GLU A 608 7.96 -21.50 23.16
C GLU A 608 8.91 -21.82 24.34
N SER A 609 9.80 -22.81 24.21
CA SER A 609 10.71 -23.21 25.29
C SER A 609 11.77 -22.16 25.62
N TRP A 610 11.99 -21.20 24.71
CA TRP A 610 12.89 -20.06 24.91
C TRP A 610 12.25 -18.89 25.68
N PHE A 611 10.97 -18.96 26.04
CA PHE A 611 10.27 -17.86 26.72
C PHE A 611 9.76 -18.26 28.10
N LYS A 612 9.90 -17.35 29.07
CA LYS A 612 9.32 -17.49 30.41
C LYS A 612 7.80 -17.69 30.26
N ASN A 613 7.28 -18.75 30.87
CA ASN A 613 5.87 -19.22 30.79
C ASN A 613 5.48 -19.95 29.49
N GLY A 614 6.43 -20.32 28.63
CA GLY A 614 6.13 -21.15 27.45
C GLY A 614 5.29 -20.44 26.39
N MET A 615 5.26 -19.10 26.38
CA MET A 615 4.45 -18.32 25.46
C MET A 615 5.37 -17.46 24.58
N MET A 616 5.41 -17.77 23.29
CA MET A 616 6.14 -16.98 22.30
C MET A 616 5.22 -15.94 21.66
N TYR A 617 5.49 -14.66 21.91
CA TYR A 617 4.77 -13.57 21.28
C TYR A 617 5.31 -13.30 19.88
N ARG A 618 4.44 -12.88 18.96
CA ARG A 618 4.83 -12.43 17.61
C ARG A 618 5.65 -11.15 17.62
N ASP A 619 5.50 -10.34 18.66
CA ASP A 619 6.29 -9.12 18.86
C ASP A 619 6.83 -9.10 20.29
N VAL A 620 8.13 -9.33 20.43
CA VAL A 620 8.82 -9.30 21.72
C VAL A 620 9.73 -8.08 21.78
N ASN A 621 9.75 -7.39 22.92
CA ASN A 621 10.62 -6.24 23.08
C ASN A 621 12.10 -6.66 23.09
N VAL A 622 12.94 -5.80 22.55
CA VAL A 622 14.39 -5.89 22.67
C VAL A 622 14.83 -5.12 23.91
N ASN A 623 15.67 -5.76 24.73
CA ASN A 623 16.18 -5.17 25.96
C ASN A 623 17.42 -4.31 25.73
N SER A 624 18.35 -4.80 24.90
CA SER A 624 19.60 -4.13 24.59
C SER A 624 20.28 -4.74 23.36
N PHE A 625 21.23 -4.01 22.80
CA PHE A 625 22.20 -4.52 21.83
C PHE A 625 23.59 -4.50 22.45
N ILE A 626 24.37 -5.57 22.30
CA ILE A 626 25.70 -5.74 22.88
C ILE A 626 26.69 -6.09 21.77
N GLN A 627 27.87 -5.49 21.78
CA GLN A 627 28.90 -5.78 20.78
C GLN A 627 30.02 -6.67 21.38
N PHE A 628 30.12 -7.91 20.91
CA PHE A 628 31.19 -8.86 21.28
C PHE A 628 32.23 -8.94 20.15
N GLY A 629 33.21 -8.03 20.19
CA GLY A 629 34.21 -7.90 19.12
C GLY A 629 33.54 -7.46 17.82
N LYS A 630 33.53 -8.33 16.80
CA LYS A 630 32.84 -8.09 15.52
C LYS A 630 31.38 -8.56 15.50
N ASN A 631 30.91 -9.26 16.55
CA ASN A 631 29.57 -9.84 16.56
C ASN A 631 28.61 -8.97 17.36
N TRP A 632 27.46 -8.66 16.78
CA TRP A 632 26.35 -8.02 17.48
C TRP A 632 25.43 -9.07 18.12
N PHE A 633 25.00 -8.82 19.34
CA PHE A 633 24.04 -9.64 20.07
C PHE A 633 22.87 -8.80 20.53
N MET A 634 21.66 -9.25 20.20
CA MET A 634 20.40 -8.63 20.58
C MET A 634 19.81 -9.40 21.76
N VAL A 635 19.64 -8.75 22.91
CA VAL A 635 19.00 -9.34 24.10
C VAL A 635 17.50 -9.20 23.99
N ILE A 636 16.77 -10.32 24.04
CA ILE A 636 15.31 -10.35 23.85
C ILE A 636 14.63 -10.44 25.22
N GLU A 637 13.54 -9.68 25.41
CA GLU A 637 12.81 -9.68 26.67
C GLU A 637 12.11 -11.03 26.92
N ARG A 638 11.97 -11.40 28.21
CA ARG A 638 11.25 -12.60 28.67
C ARG A 638 11.84 -13.93 28.18
N THR A 639 13.04 -13.94 27.59
CA THR A 639 13.67 -15.20 27.21
C THR A 639 14.22 -15.96 28.42
N CYS A 640 14.25 -17.28 28.31
CA CYS A 640 14.88 -18.21 29.24
C CYS A 640 15.67 -19.27 28.45
N LEU A 641 16.41 -20.12 29.17
CA LEU A 641 17.04 -21.28 28.55
C LEU A 641 15.99 -22.39 28.34
N PRO A 642 15.97 -23.06 27.17
CA PRO A 642 15.05 -24.15 26.85
C PRO A 642 15.42 -25.45 27.59
N ARG A 643 15.27 -25.46 28.91
CA ARG A 643 15.59 -26.63 29.73
C ARG A 643 14.64 -27.78 29.42
N GLY A 644 15.19 -28.89 28.95
CA GLY A 644 14.41 -30.11 28.64
C GLY A 644 13.84 -30.16 27.22
N ASP A 645 14.11 -29.16 26.37
CA ASP A 645 13.75 -29.20 24.96
C ASP A 645 14.81 -29.97 24.15
N THR A 646 14.41 -31.05 23.48
CA THR A 646 15.31 -31.85 22.63
C THR A 646 15.71 -31.13 21.34
N ASP A 647 14.94 -30.13 20.91
CA ASP A 647 15.22 -29.34 19.71
C ASP A 647 16.41 -28.39 19.92
N PHE A 648 16.70 -28.01 21.18
CA PHE A 648 17.73 -27.04 21.54
C PHE A 648 18.66 -27.58 22.64
N PRO A 649 19.54 -28.53 22.30
CA PRO A 649 20.45 -29.13 23.28
C PRO A 649 21.42 -28.09 23.83
N LEU A 650 21.24 -27.75 25.11
CA LEU A 650 22.08 -26.79 25.82
C LEU A 650 23.51 -27.29 25.99
N CYS A 651 24.47 -26.37 25.86
CA CYS A 651 25.86 -26.64 26.19
C CYS A 651 26.51 -25.49 26.99
N GLY A 652 27.49 -25.81 27.83
CA GLY A 652 28.16 -24.84 28.72
C GLY A 652 29.11 -23.86 28.02
N GLY A 653 29.38 -24.04 26.73
CA GLY A 653 30.29 -23.19 25.96
C GLY A 653 31.78 -23.56 26.12
N PHE A 654 32.09 -24.75 26.63
CA PHE A 654 33.45 -25.28 26.80
C PHE A 654 34.06 -25.69 25.45
N ARG A 655 34.41 -24.69 24.64
CA ARG A 655 34.95 -24.90 23.30
C ARG A 655 36.45 -25.05 23.33
N ALA A 656 36.94 -26.09 22.68
CA ALA A 656 38.37 -26.29 22.45
C ALA A 656 39.08 -25.06 21.87
N THR A 657 38.41 -24.33 20.98
CA THR A 657 39.00 -23.16 20.30
C THR A 657 39.17 -21.95 21.23
N ASN A 658 38.45 -21.88 22.35
CA ASN A 658 38.57 -20.82 23.35
C ASN A 658 39.55 -21.17 24.48
N LEU A 659 40.02 -22.43 24.55
CA LEU A 659 41.00 -22.86 25.54
C LEU A 659 42.39 -22.30 25.19
N SER A 660 43.09 -21.76 26.19
CA SER A 660 44.47 -21.27 26.02
C SER A 660 45.40 -22.42 25.62
N SER A 661 46.45 -22.11 24.85
CA SER A 661 47.41 -23.09 24.30
C SER A 661 48.05 -23.95 25.38
N ASN A 662 48.24 -23.40 26.59
CA ASN A 662 48.87 -24.09 27.72
C ASN A 662 48.05 -25.28 28.26
N PHE A 663 46.79 -25.42 27.84
CA PHE A 663 45.86 -26.45 28.31
C PHE A 663 45.28 -27.34 27.19
N HIS A 664 45.87 -27.32 25.98
CA HIS A 664 45.35 -28.10 24.83
C HIS A 664 45.39 -29.61 25.03
N ASP A 665 46.26 -30.11 25.89
CA ASP A 665 46.27 -31.49 26.35
C ASP A 665 44.97 -31.88 27.08
N LEU A 666 44.26 -30.93 27.69
CA LEU A 666 42.96 -31.13 28.37
C LEU A 666 41.74 -30.97 27.45
N ARG A 667 41.95 -30.77 26.14
CA ARG A 667 40.90 -30.44 25.16
C ARG A 667 39.74 -31.43 25.14
N ASP A 668 40.02 -32.74 25.24
CA ASP A 668 38.99 -33.78 25.20
C ASP A 668 38.05 -33.68 26.42
N ARG A 669 38.61 -33.54 27.62
CA ARG A 669 37.85 -33.37 28.88
C ARG A 669 37.14 -32.01 28.94
N TRP A 670 37.79 -30.96 28.43
CA TRP A 670 37.18 -29.65 28.27
C TRP A 670 35.96 -29.71 27.36
N THR A 671 36.08 -30.35 26.20
CA THR A 671 34.97 -30.52 25.25
C THR A 671 33.87 -31.41 25.81
N PHE A 672 34.21 -32.42 26.62
CA PHE A 672 33.22 -33.24 27.33
C PHE A 672 32.38 -32.41 28.33
N CYS A 673 32.99 -31.46 29.03
CA CYS A 673 32.26 -30.52 29.88
C CYS A 673 31.25 -29.68 29.10
N ASN A 674 31.45 -29.46 27.80
CA ASN A 674 30.51 -28.68 26.98
C ASN A 674 29.10 -29.27 27.02
N THR A 675 28.97 -30.60 26.93
CA THR A 675 27.67 -31.28 26.93
C THR A 675 27.22 -31.73 28.32
N LYS A 676 28.13 -31.83 29.29
CA LYS A 676 27.79 -32.30 30.65
C LYS A 676 27.51 -31.18 31.65
N ILE A 677 28.08 -30.00 31.46
CA ILE A 677 27.89 -28.85 32.34
C ILE A 677 26.97 -27.87 31.64
N LEU A 678 25.71 -27.85 32.08
CA LEU A 678 24.70 -26.96 31.53
C LEU A 678 24.83 -25.55 32.12
N PRO A 679 24.55 -24.50 31.34
CA PRO A 679 24.57 -23.13 31.83
C PRO A 679 23.46 -22.88 32.85
N THR A 680 23.79 -22.17 33.93
CA THR A 680 22.82 -21.67 34.91
C THR A 680 22.55 -20.17 34.69
N VAL A 681 21.32 -19.75 34.98
CA VAL A 681 20.88 -18.35 34.88
C VAL A 681 20.78 -17.80 36.31
N GLN A 682 21.22 -16.57 36.55
CA GLN A 682 21.01 -15.87 37.82
C GLN A 682 19.57 -15.37 37.91
N ASP A 683 18.99 -15.38 39.11
CA ASP A 683 17.58 -15.03 39.33
C ASP A 683 17.32 -13.51 39.27
N GLU A 684 18.36 -12.70 39.51
CA GLU A 684 18.29 -11.23 39.50
C GLU A 684 19.02 -10.66 38.27
N GLY A 685 18.42 -9.67 37.60
CA GLY A 685 19.00 -8.97 36.44
C GLY A 685 18.49 -9.42 35.08
N THR A 686 19.08 -8.87 34.01
CA THR A 686 18.71 -9.17 32.62
C THR A 686 19.67 -10.19 32.01
N PRO A 687 19.30 -11.49 31.92
CA PRO A 687 20.21 -12.50 31.38
C PRO A 687 20.48 -12.29 29.89
N ILE A 688 21.71 -12.53 29.45
CA ILE A 688 22.12 -12.39 28.04
C ILE A 688 21.66 -13.61 27.22
N ILE A 689 20.37 -13.62 26.91
CA ILE A 689 19.68 -14.60 26.07
C ILE A 689 18.96 -13.82 24.97
N GLY A 690 19.01 -14.31 23.73
CA GLY A 690 18.57 -13.55 22.57
C GLY A 690 19.15 -14.09 21.26
N SER A 691 19.57 -13.21 20.35
CA SER A 691 20.04 -13.61 19.01
C SER A 691 21.33 -12.91 18.63
N PHE A 692 22.22 -13.63 17.93
CA PHE A 692 23.32 -12.99 17.22
C PHE A 692 22.82 -12.40 15.90
N LEU A 693 23.30 -11.21 15.54
CA LEU A 693 23.00 -10.57 14.26
C LEU A 693 24.11 -10.91 13.27
N VAL A 694 23.97 -12.06 12.61
CA VAL A 694 24.99 -12.63 11.69
C VAL A 694 24.68 -12.35 10.21
N SER A 695 23.59 -11.64 9.92
CA SER A 695 23.23 -11.20 8.57
C SER A 695 23.69 -9.77 8.30
N ASP A 696 23.92 -9.44 7.02
CA ASP A 696 24.32 -8.09 6.59
C ASP A 696 23.27 -7.02 6.89
N SER A 697 22.02 -7.43 7.08
CA SER A 697 20.91 -6.56 7.49
C SER A 697 20.02 -7.24 8.54
N VAL A 698 19.32 -6.42 9.31
CA VAL A 698 18.34 -6.86 10.31
C VAL A 698 17.08 -6.01 10.22
N THR A 699 15.92 -6.68 10.27
CA THR A 699 14.60 -6.03 10.30
C THR A 699 14.06 -6.02 11.72
N LEU A 700 13.71 -4.83 12.21
CA LEU A 700 13.20 -4.58 13.57
C LEU A 700 11.94 -3.72 13.49
N SER A 701 11.01 -3.84 14.42
CA SER A 701 9.88 -2.91 14.57
C SER A 701 10.24 -1.82 15.58
N VAL A 702 10.53 -0.61 15.10
CA VAL A 702 10.85 0.56 15.94
C VAL A 702 9.62 1.47 15.98
N ASP A 703 9.07 1.67 17.17
CA ASP A 703 7.85 2.47 17.41
C ASP A 703 6.65 2.08 16.54
N GLY A 704 6.55 0.79 16.22
CA GLY A 704 5.49 0.21 15.39
C GLY A 704 5.78 0.22 13.89
N ILE A 705 6.96 0.71 13.47
CA ILE A 705 7.38 0.78 12.06
C ILE A 705 8.47 -0.26 11.80
N GLN A 706 8.28 -1.14 10.81
CA GLN A 706 9.35 -2.02 10.35
C GLN A 706 10.50 -1.20 9.73
N THR A 707 11.69 -1.43 10.25
CA THR A 707 12.93 -0.75 9.89
C THR A 707 13.99 -1.81 9.63
N THR A 708 14.48 -1.88 8.39
CA THR A 708 15.61 -2.75 8.02
C THR A 708 16.89 -1.94 7.99
N VAL A 709 17.89 -2.36 8.77
CA VAL A 709 19.17 -1.65 8.89
C VAL A 709 20.34 -2.56 8.58
N LYS A 710 21.41 -2.03 7.99
CA LYS A 710 22.65 -2.80 7.76
C LYS A 710 23.40 -3.02 9.07
N VAL A 711 23.86 -4.25 9.30
CA VAL A 711 24.68 -4.63 10.45
C VAL A 711 26.15 -4.53 10.00
N GLN A 712 26.87 -3.55 10.54
CA GLN A 712 28.28 -3.27 10.22
C GLN A 712 29.24 -3.89 11.24
#